data_AF-A0A8J5CP29-F1
#
_entry.id   AF-A0A8J5CP29-F1
#
_cell.length_a   1.000
_cell.length_b   1.000
_cell.length_c   1.000
_cell.angle_alpha   90.00
_cell.angle_beta   90.00
_cell.angle_gamma   90.00
#
_symmetry.space_group_name_H-M   'P 1'
#
loop_
_entity.id
_entity.type
_entity.pdbx_description
1 polymer ?
#
loop_
_entity_poly.entity_id
_entity_poly.type
_entity_poly.pdbx_seq_one_letter_code
_entity_poly.pdbx_strand_id
1 'polypeptide(L)'
;MSITPPPTPPVGVEGGDDGLLDMDSEDFIDFIMADPDLTLDQEKEEVTSHREEPEWFTCEGEVYWGSQVGRESCLGRGVLTKLLQRLDPCPSPATVPPKVVFHLPCTPDNLQLHLSHFFSALRQCVVELEKGAQSSFSLHHYPGTSTHATQYPGLRQQSVTFLTALTSLVYTLGPGEEAFLGEVMREVIQTLVFVGPLHQMPHHVITAASPQGNKCPSASYHLLHLHLDVRWWSLVLLHMTELSLGGLAPSLPPLLQEPPRPQQAPGDAGEEAPLSPLQQCVSMVMWDLVTLMSNGGSSFKKGVSELHQEVGFPCSCGLEVAVMLLHFLEYRHVRLAQQSFWEEVKDKLLVVLKTVSESSSTSSTSLNPTLPPGPSTLLYPAPLVSTLQLPHVWWLFLTFTKLHIYDSEGKKVANRMEVKGEVKLLRTLLRLSLGDPRSGNQPTEAELRFFLRCCLGVLEVWGGGRSTEWAAPLWDHMAKQLDSAFLLPGAGLEGLACMSKTIGGWLEQVRSRTCDSGSVGKAETSWQIFLRIIVGVVKSGSPEWRQMRGRVFSKFHSRKMCELTPTGLHNTISLFLTLAATTTDSPDVVDQQAWGAAESCADLQPQQVPVVLARAAGGGLLLVEKGCEVTQVAERLSPLVAAVCHQLARDSRKGGHVMAELGQLLIPYAGLQEVFEHSHDLGLAQHSLICGGVGVVLPHAAAAEVKVTVGAMDAALGRVLRLSAHPDTITAGVAGAAVVEAVWREYGPFLKSFATTLTPPKAVPSLAASLTLCLAQLVDQAATHKEAASGLFHCFLNHESVSPG
;
A
#
# COMPACT_ATOMS: atom_id res chain seq x y z
N MET A 1 6.89 -49.21 2.07
CA MET A 1 8.09 -49.91 2.57
C MET A 1 8.50 -49.24 3.87
N SER A 2 8.62 -50.06 4.93
CA SER A 2 9.29 -49.89 6.22
C SER A 2 8.98 -48.70 7.13
N ILE A 3 8.62 -49.07 8.36
CA ILE A 3 8.34 -48.28 9.56
C ILE A 3 9.58 -48.38 10.49
N THR A 4 9.71 -47.45 11.45
CA THR A 4 10.43 -47.50 12.77
C THR A 4 11.83 -46.82 12.87
N PRO A 5 12.34 -46.45 14.09
CA PRO A 5 12.04 -45.23 14.88
C PRO A 5 13.35 -44.59 15.48
N PRO A 6 13.34 -43.63 16.43
CA PRO A 6 14.51 -42.80 16.81
C PRO A 6 15.31 -43.34 18.01
N PRO A 7 16.52 -42.81 18.31
CA PRO A 7 17.23 -43.11 19.56
C PRO A 7 17.17 -41.95 20.58
N THR A 8 16.87 -42.32 21.83
CA THR A 8 17.00 -41.55 23.08
C THR A 8 18.36 -41.84 23.79
N PRO A 9 18.72 -41.14 24.88
CA PRO A 9 20.08 -40.63 25.19
C PRO A 9 20.92 -41.56 26.09
N PRO A 10 22.18 -41.20 26.43
CA PRO A 10 22.91 -41.89 27.49
C PRO A 10 22.67 -41.30 28.88
N VAL A 11 22.61 -42.20 29.86
CA VAL A 11 22.52 -42.02 31.31
C VAL A 11 23.91 -42.23 31.95
N GLY A 12 24.17 -41.55 33.07
CA GLY A 12 25.19 -41.88 34.07
C GLY A 12 25.13 -40.87 35.24
N VAL A 13 24.48 -41.16 36.38
CA VAL A 13 25.00 -41.91 37.58
C VAL A 13 25.97 -41.01 38.39
N GLU A 14 25.92 -40.77 39.70
CA GLU A 14 25.17 -41.18 40.91
C GLU A 14 25.72 -40.35 42.11
N GLY A 15 24.99 -40.30 43.24
CA GLY A 15 25.46 -39.92 44.60
C GLY A 15 25.09 -38.48 45.04
N GLY A 16 24.28 -38.19 46.07
CA GLY A 16 24.29 -38.68 47.47
C GLY A 16 25.33 -37.86 48.27
N ASP A 17 25.13 -37.21 49.40
CA ASP A 17 24.11 -37.15 50.47
C ASP A 17 24.48 -35.97 51.41
N ASP A 18 23.57 -35.55 52.31
CA ASP A 18 23.76 -34.68 53.51
C ASP A 18 24.30 -33.23 53.35
N GLY A 19 23.90 -32.18 54.09
CA GLY A 19 23.10 -32.01 55.30
C GLY A 19 23.62 -30.80 56.11
N LEU A 20 22.72 -29.87 56.45
CA LEU A 20 22.74 -28.89 57.57
C LEU A 20 23.62 -27.59 57.58
N LEU A 21 22.87 -26.47 57.73
CA LEU A 21 23.02 -25.30 58.62
C LEU A 21 24.29 -24.41 58.56
N ASP A 22 24.10 -23.10 58.28
CA ASP A 22 23.98 -22.11 59.36
C ASP A 22 23.47 -20.73 58.88
N MET A 23 22.75 -20.07 59.78
CA MET A 23 22.23 -18.71 59.68
C MET A 23 23.26 -17.68 60.14
N ASP A 24 23.16 -16.44 59.63
CA ASP A 24 22.96 -15.20 60.41
C ASP A 24 23.02 -13.99 59.46
N SER A 25 21.97 -13.16 59.34
CA SER A 25 21.53 -12.12 60.29
C SER A 25 22.49 -10.91 60.31
N GLU A 26 22.29 -9.99 59.37
CA GLU A 26 22.29 -8.53 59.55
C GLU A 26 21.96 -7.90 58.17
N ASP A 27 20.83 -7.17 58.09
CA ASP A 27 20.40 -6.24 57.02
C ASP A 27 18.85 -6.09 56.95
N PHE A 28 18.11 -6.76 57.83
CA PHE A 28 16.63 -6.68 57.91
C PHE A 28 16.09 -5.36 58.53
N ILE A 29 16.94 -4.50 59.07
CA ILE A 29 16.51 -3.25 59.75
C ILE A 29 16.65 -1.98 58.89
N ASP A 30 17.46 -2.01 57.82
CA ASP A 30 17.62 -0.84 56.94
C ASP A 30 16.56 -0.75 55.83
N PHE A 31 15.67 -1.75 55.71
CA PHE A 31 14.61 -1.77 54.69
C PHE A 31 13.26 -1.18 55.16
N ILE A 32 13.04 -0.98 56.47
CA ILE A 32 11.70 -0.65 57.02
C ILE A 32 11.42 0.85 57.16
N MET A 33 12.36 1.75 56.84
CA MET A 33 12.16 3.19 57.05
C MET A 33 12.49 4.07 55.83
N ALA A 34 11.73 3.92 54.73
CA ALA A 34 11.40 5.02 53.82
C ALA A 34 10.28 4.61 52.83
N ASP A 35 9.07 5.08 53.10
CA ASP A 35 7.92 5.15 52.18
C ASP A 35 7.83 6.62 51.68
N PRO A 36 7.00 7.03 50.70
CA PRO A 36 6.39 6.38 49.54
C PRO A 36 6.61 7.20 48.24
N ASP A 37 7.00 6.58 47.12
CA ASP A 37 6.56 7.02 45.77
C ASP A 37 7.31 6.18 44.74
N LEU A 38 6.65 5.11 44.26
CA LEU A 38 6.84 4.43 42.97
C LEU A 38 5.97 3.18 43.04
N THR A 39 4.70 3.30 42.65
CA THR A 39 3.84 2.15 42.38
C THR A 39 4.38 1.42 41.15
N LEU A 40 5.27 0.46 41.38
CA LEU A 40 5.50 -0.67 40.49
C LEU A 40 4.31 -1.62 40.69
N ASP A 41 3.46 -1.70 39.68
CA ASP A 41 2.33 -2.62 39.61
C ASP A 41 2.84 -4.07 39.73
N GLN A 42 2.68 -4.63 40.92
CA GLN A 42 2.76 -6.07 41.13
C GLN A 42 1.56 -6.73 40.45
N GLU A 43 1.87 -7.63 39.52
CA GLU A 43 0.96 -8.65 39.00
C GLU A 43 0.35 -9.43 40.18
N LYS A 44 -0.83 -8.98 40.63
CA LYS A 44 -1.78 -9.88 41.26
C LYS A 44 -2.34 -10.74 40.14
N GLU A 45 -1.96 -12.02 40.13
CA GLU A 45 -2.81 -13.07 39.60
C GLU A 45 -4.15 -13.03 40.35
N GLU A 46 -5.06 -12.18 39.88
CA GLU A 46 -6.48 -12.43 40.05
C GLU A 46 -6.76 -13.73 39.29
N VAL A 47 -6.96 -14.82 40.03
CA VAL A 47 -7.73 -15.96 39.56
C VAL A 47 -9.15 -15.45 39.31
N THR A 48 -9.35 -14.77 38.18
CA THR A 48 -10.66 -14.47 37.64
C THR A 48 -11.27 -15.81 37.27
N SER A 49 -12.32 -16.21 37.98
CA SER A 49 -13.24 -17.22 37.48
C SER A 49 -13.70 -16.78 36.09
N HIS A 50 -13.10 -17.31 35.03
CA HIS A 50 -13.55 -17.05 33.67
C HIS A 50 -15.00 -17.53 33.57
N ARG A 51 -15.95 -16.59 33.60
CA ARG A 51 -17.31 -16.86 33.13
C ARG A 51 -17.15 -17.25 31.67
N GLU A 52 -17.45 -18.50 31.34
CA GLU A 52 -17.46 -19.00 29.97
C GLU A 52 -18.54 -18.27 29.16
N GLU A 53 -18.18 -17.12 28.62
CA GLU A 53 -18.99 -16.37 27.67
C GLU A 53 -19.12 -17.17 26.36
N PRO A 54 -20.27 -17.11 25.68
CA PRO A 54 -20.46 -17.84 24.43
C PRO A 54 -19.51 -17.33 23.33
N GLU A 55 -19.23 -18.19 22.36
CA GLU A 55 -18.40 -17.89 21.18
C GLU A 55 -19.17 -16.96 20.18
N TRP A 56 -19.43 -15.72 20.57
CA TRP A 56 -20.12 -14.68 19.78
C TRP A 56 -19.19 -13.55 19.31
N PHE A 57 -19.60 -12.84 18.27
CA PHE A 57 -18.84 -11.68 17.77
C PHE A 57 -18.78 -10.54 18.81
N THR A 58 -17.60 -9.97 19.04
CA THR A 58 -17.37 -8.87 20.00
C THR A 58 -16.89 -7.63 19.26
N CYS A 59 -17.72 -6.59 19.24
CA CYS A 59 -17.44 -5.36 18.51
C CYS A 59 -16.43 -4.47 19.24
N GLU A 60 -15.41 -3.99 18.52
CA GLU A 60 -14.44 -3.00 19.00
C GLU A 60 -14.74 -1.59 18.43
N GLY A 61 -15.83 -1.44 17.70
CA GLY A 61 -16.20 -0.20 17.02
C GLY A 61 -15.60 -0.08 15.62
N GLU A 62 -15.19 1.13 15.25
CA GLU A 62 -14.63 1.45 13.93
C GLU A 62 -13.33 0.69 13.64
N VAL A 63 -13.11 0.38 12.37
CA VAL A 63 -11.99 -0.47 11.93
C VAL A 63 -11.01 0.33 11.09
N TYR A 64 -9.73 0.07 11.32
CA TYR A 64 -8.64 0.62 10.52
C TYR A 64 -7.74 -0.53 10.03
N TRP A 65 -7.22 -0.41 8.81
CA TRP A 65 -6.23 -1.37 8.28
C TRP A 65 -4.94 -1.45 9.13
N GLY A 66 -4.77 -0.59 10.15
CA GLY A 66 -3.69 -0.62 11.15
C GLY A 66 -3.95 -1.55 12.35
N SER A 67 -5.18 -1.95 12.63
CA SER A 67 -5.56 -2.77 13.80
C SER A 67 -5.52 -4.28 13.54
N GLN A 68 -5.24 -5.10 14.57
CA GLN A 68 -5.49 -6.56 14.54
C GLN A 68 -6.93 -6.84 14.96
N VAL A 69 -7.42 -8.06 14.70
CA VAL A 69 -8.71 -8.49 15.27
C VAL A 69 -8.51 -8.79 16.77
N GLY A 70 -9.46 -8.37 17.60
CA GLY A 70 -9.41 -8.53 19.06
C GLY A 70 -9.28 -9.99 19.52
N ARG A 71 -8.62 -10.22 20.66
CA ARG A 71 -8.45 -11.56 21.25
C ARG A 71 -9.77 -12.20 21.68
N GLU A 72 -10.72 -11.37 22.12
CA GLU A 72 -12.07 -11.77 22.54
C GLU A 72 -13.07 -11.88 21.37
N SER A 73 -12.57 -11.93 20.14
CA SER A 73 -13.38 -12.16 18.95
C SER A 73 -13.52 -13.67 18.67
N CYS A 74 -14.41 -14.06 17.76
CA CYS A 74 -14.53 -15.46 17.31
C CYS A 74 -13.23 -15.97 16.65
N LEU A 75 -12.59 -15.15 15.81
CA LEU A 75 -11.27 -15.41 15.24
C LEU A 75 -10.21 -15.52 16.33
N GLY A 76 -10.17 -14.56 17.28
CA GLY A 76 -9.20 -14.54 18.37
C GLY A 76 -9.27 -15.76 19.29
N ARG A 77 -10.48 -16.29 19.54
CA ARG A 77 -10.72 -17.54 20.29
C ARG A 77 -10.50 -18.82 19.48
N GLY A 78 -10.11 -18.70 18.22
CA GLY A 78 -9.76 -19.82 17.35
C GLY A 78 -10.95 -20.63 16.84
N VAL A 79 -12.17 -20.06 16.82
CA VAL A 79 -13.38 -20.75 16.31
C VAL A 79 -13.17 -21.25 14.89
N LEU A 80 -12.61 -20.39 14.02
CA LEU A 80 -12.29 -20.76 12.65
C LEU A 80 -11.20 -21.85 12.63
N THR A 81 -10.09 -21.65 13.34
CA THR A 81 -8.97 -22.62 13.35
C THR A 81 -9.43 -24.03 13.73
N LYS A 82 -10.26 -24.15 14.78
CA LYS A 82 -10.86 -25.43 15.19
C LYS A 82 -11.72 -26.04 14.09
N LEU A 83 -12.59 -25.24 13.46
CA LEU A 83 -13.42 -25.68 12.33
C LEU A 83 -12.58 -26.21 11.16
N LEU A 84 -11.52 -25.48 10.76
CA LEU A 84 -10.62 -25.89 9.68
C LEU A 84 -9.83 -27.16 10.01
N GLN A 85 -9.56 -27.41 11.29
CA GLN A 85 -8.91 -28.63 11.80
C GLN A 85 -9.89 -29.79 12.02
N ARG A 86 -11.19 -29.61 11.74
CA ARG A 86 -12.26 -30.59 12.02
C ARG A 86 -12.35 -30.95 13.51
N LEU A 87 -12.12 -29.97 14.37
CA LEU A 87 -12.37 -30.03 15.80
C LEU A 87 -13.72 -29.38 16.11
N ASP A 88 -14.27 -29.67 17.29
CA ASP A 88 -15.42 -28.94 17.81
C ASP A 88 -15.08 -27.43 17.86
N PRO A 89 -15.83 -26.56 17.13
CA PRO A 89 -15.59 -25.12 17.17
C PRO A 89 -15.87 -24.50 18.55
N CYS A 90 -16.72 -25.11 19.36
CA CYS A 90 -17.21 -24.59 20.64
C CYS A 90 -17.17 -25.64 21.75
N PRO A 91 -15.98 -26.18 22.09
CA PRO A 91 -15.87 -27.26 23.06
C PRO A 91 -16.38 -26.80 24.44
N SER A 92 -17.43 -27.45 24.93
CA SER A 92 -17.90 -27.27 26.30
C SER A 92 -17.18 -28.28 27.22
N PRO A 93 -16.62 -27.85 28.38
CA PRO A 93 -16.07 -28.80 29.34
C PRO A 93 -17.18 -29.72 29.86
N ALA A 94 -16.89 -31.02 29.97
CA ALA A 94 -17.84 -32.04 30.42
C ALA A 94 -18.36 -31.83 31.86
N THR A 95 -17.75 -30.93 32.62
CA THR A 95 -18.04 -30.64 34.04
C THR A 95 -19.04 -29.49 34.26
N VAL A 96 -19.46 -28.79 33.21
CA VAL A 96 -20.34 -27.61 33.33
C VAL A 96 -21.81 -28.02 33.13
N PRO A 97 -22.75 -27.61 34.02
CA PRO A 97 -24.16 -27.91 33.85
C PRO A 97 -24.72 -27.27 32.56
N PRO A 98 -25.69 -27.92 31.88
CA PRO A 98 -26.25 -27.42 30.64
C PRO A 98 -26.88 -26.04 30.85
N LYS A 99 -26.47 -25.07 30.03
CA LYS A 99 -27.00 -23.70 30.08
C LYS A 99 -28.50 -23.71 29.78
N VAL A 100 -29.29 -22.94 30.53
CA VAL A 100 -30.72 -22.76 30.23
C VAL A 100 -30.87 -21.68 29.17
N VAL A 101 -31.42 -22.04 28.02
CA VAL A 101 -31.61 -21.19 26.85
C VAL A 101 -33.09 -21.23 26.45
N PHE A 102 -33.71 -20.06 26.25
CA PHE A 102 -35.15 -19.95 25.95
C PHE A 102 -36.05 -20.70 26.96
N HIS A 103 -35.67 -20.65 28.23
CA HIS A 103 -36.34 -21.35 29.35
C HIS A 103 -36.27 -22.89 29.29
N LEU A 104 -35.45 -23.47 28.42
CA LEU A 104 -35.20 -24.90 28.33
C LEU A 104 -33.72 -25.22 28.60
N PRO A 105 -33.39 -26.32 29.31
CA PRO A 105 -32.01 -26.78 29.40
C PRO A 105 -31.49 -27.13 28.00
N CYS A 106 -30.36 -26.53 27.59
CA CYS A 106 -29.75 -26.77 26.29
C CYS A 106 -28.91 -28.06 26.32
N THR A 107 -29.59 -29.20 26.49
CA THR A 107 -29.00 -30.54 26.44
C THR A 107 -29.09 -31.12 25.02
N PRO A 108 -28.23 -32.08 24.65
CA PRO A 108 -28.34 -32.83 23.39
C PRO A 108 -29.76 -33.35 23.12
N ASP A 109 -30.37 -33.98 24.13
CA ASP A 109 -31.72 -34.56 24.02
C ASP A 109 -32.79 -33.49 23.72
N ASN A 110 -32.73 -32.34 24.40
CA ASN A 110 -33.70 -31.27 24.18
C ASN A 110 -33.49 -30.60 22.82
N LEU A 111 -32.25 -30.46 22.36
CA LEU A 111 -31.95 -29.95 21.04
C LEU A 111 -32.48 -30.88 19.93
N GLN A 112 -32.40 -32.19 20.13
CA GLN A 112 -32.96 -33.17 19.20
C GLN A 112 -34.50 -33.21 19.24
N LEU A 113 -35.12 -33.22 20.42
CA LEU A 113 -36.58 -33.32 20.55
C LEU A 113 -37.33 -32.02 20.20
N HIS A 114 -36.69 -30.86 20.42
CA HIS A 114 -37.35 -29.55 20.39
C HIS A 114 -36.67 -28.56 19.45
N LEU A 115 -35.95 -29.05 18.42
CA LEU A 115 -35.18 -28.23 17.47
C LEU A 115 -36.00 -27.05 16.91
N SER A 116 -37.21 -27.33 16.40
CA SER A 116 -38.11 -26.31 15.84
C SER A 116 -38.55 -25.26 16.87
N HIS A 117 -38.67 -25.62 18.15
CA HIS A 117 -38.97 -24.66 19.22
C HIS A 117 -37.78 -23.73 19.46
N PHE A 118 -36.55 -24.25 19.51
CA PHE A 118 -35.35 -23.42 19.67
C PHE A 118 -35.17 -22.44 18.51
N PHE A 119 -35.36 -22.88 17.26
CA PHE A 119 -35.32 -21.99 16.10
C PHE A 119 -36.46 -20.97 16.10
N SER A 120 -37.65 -21.34 16.55
CA SER A 120 -38.76 -20.40 16.69
C SER A 120 -38.49 -19.34 17.76
N ALA A 121 -37.86 -19.71 18.88
CA ALA A 121 -37.43 -18.77 19.91
C ALA A 121 -36.29 -17.85 19.44
N LEU A 122 -35.34 -18.37 18.64
CA LEU A 122 -34.33 -17.55 17.96
C LEU A 122 -34.99 -16.50 17.06
N ARG A 123 -35.96 -16.89 16.22
CA ARG A 123 -36.73 -15.97 15.37
C ARG A 123 -37.49 -14.93 16.21
N GLN A 124 -38.03 -15.32 17.36
CA GLN A 124 -38.67 -14.38 18.29
C GLN A 124 -37.68 -13.38 18.89
N CYS A 125 -36.44 -13.79 19.20
CA CYS A 125 -35.40 -12.87 19.67
C CYS A 125 -35.06 -11.80 18.62
N VAL A 126 -35.02 -12.17 17.34
CA VAL A 126 -34.84 -11.22 16.23
C VAL A 126 -35.98 -10.21 16.21
N VAL A 127 -37.25 -10.66 16.29
CA VAL A 127 -38.43 -9.76 16.30
C VAL A 127 -38.40 -8.78 17.47
N GLU A 128 -38.03 -9.23 18.67
CA GLU A 128 -37.95 -8.35 19.84
C GLU A 128 -36.81 -7.32 19.71
N LEU A 129 -35.68 -7.71 19.11
CA LEU A 129 -34.59 -6.78 18.79
C LEU A 129 -34.99 -5.77 17.70
N GLU A 130 -35.74 -6.19 16.68
CA GLU A 130 -36.29 -5.30 15.65
C GLU A 130 -37.25 -4.26 16.25
N LYS A 131 -38.19 -4.68 17.10
CA LYS A 131 -39.09 -3.76 17.83
C LYS A 131 -38.29 -2.77 18.69
N GLY A 132 -37.25 -3.24 19.38
CA GLY A 132 -36.33 -2.40 20.15
C GLY A 132 -35.58 -1.38 19.28
N ALA A 133 -35.09 -1.80 18.12
CA ALA A 133 -34.36 -0.94 17.19
C ALA A 133 -35.25 0.11 16.51
N GLN A 134 -36.52 -0.21 16.26
CA GLN A 134 -37.52 0.72 15.73
C GLN A 134 -37.92 1.76 16.79
N SER A 135 -38.24 1.32 18.01
CA SER A 135 -38.62 2.22 19.10
C SER A 135 -37.51 3.19 19.52
N SER A 136 -36.25 2.74 19.49
CA SER A 136 -35.07 3.58 19.78
C SER A 136 -34.86 4.70 18.75
N PHE A 137 -35.30 4.50 17.50
CA PHE A 137 -35.22 5.50 16.43
C PHE A 137 -36.36 6.53 16.52
N SER A 138 -37.53 6.14 17.03
CA SER A 138 -38.75 6.96 17.07
C SER A 138 -38.87 7.92 18.27
N LEU A 139 -37.82 8.14 19.07
CA LEU A 139 -37.84 9.02 20.25
C LEU A 139 -37.89 10.52 19.88
N HIS A 140 -39.06 10.94 19.38
CA HIS A 140 -39.66 12.26 19.53
C HIS A 140 -40.85 12.24 20.51
N HIS A 141 -41.09 11.14 21.24
CA HIS A 141 -42.18 11.03 22.20
C HIS A 141 -41.71 10.64 23.61
N TYR A 142 -41.90 11.62 24.50
CA TYR A 142 -42.03 11.60 25.97
C TYR A 142 -41.19 10.59 26.79
N PRO A 143 -40.28 11.07 27.66
CA PRO A 143 -39.65 10.24 28.67
C PRO A 143 -40.68 9.91 29.76
N GLY A 144 -41.29 8.72 29.69
CA GLY A 144 -42.28 8.33 30.70
C GLY A 144 -42.83 6.91 30.64
N THR A 145 -42.64 6.17 29.54
CA THR A 145 -43.22 4.82 29.40
C THR A 145 -42.22 3.83 28.80
N SER A 146 -41.26 3.34 29.60
CA SER A 146 -40.60 2.05 29.33
C SER A 146 -40.73 1.16 30.56
N THR A 147 -41.92 0.62 30.78
CA THR A 147 -42.14 -0.47 31.74
C THR A 147 -41.52 -1.74 31.16
N HIS A 148 -40.47 -2.23 31.83
CA HIS A 148 -39.53 -3.31 31.46
C HIS A 148 -38.38 -2.89 30.52
N ALA A 149 -37.20 -2.67 31.10
CA ALA A 149 -35.95 -2.61 30.35
C ALA A 149 -35.62 -4.02 29.82
N THR A 150 -36.06 -4.34 28.61
CA THR A 150 -35.68 -5.58 27.92
C THR A 150 -34.15 -5.66 27.88
N GLN A 151 -33.57 -6.73 28.43
CA GLN A 151 -32.13 -6.96 28.35
C GLN A 151 -31.77 -7.48 26.96
N TYR A 152 -31.65 -6.58 25.98
CA TYR A 152 -31.23 -6.91 24.61
C TYR A 152 -29.93 -7.75 24.53
N PRO A 153 -28.89 -7.53 25.37
CA PRO A 153 -27.73 -8.42 25.41
C PRO A 153 -28.09 -9.88 25.69
N GLY A 154 -29.06 -10.11 26.58
CA GLY A 154 -29.52 -11.44 26.96
C GLY A 154 -30.20 -12.20 25.82
N LEU A 155 -30.99 -11.51 24.97
CA LEU A 155 -31.64 -12.12 23.81
C LEU A 155 -30.61 -12.66 22.81
N ARG A 156 -29.61 -11.84 22.49
CA ARG A 156 -28.50 -12.23 21.62
C ARG A 156 -27.68 -13.35 22.26
N GLN A 157 -27.40 -13.26 23.56
CA GLN A 157 -26.62 -14.28 24.28
C GLN A 157 -27.28 -15.66 24.23
N GLN A 158 -28.58 -15.73 24.50
CA GLN A 158 -29.37 -16.96 24.42
C GLN A 158 -29.33 -17.53 23.00
N SER A 159 -29.51 -16.67 21.99
CA SER A 159 -29.46 -17.05 20.57
C SER A 159 -28.13 -17.68 20.16
N VAL A 160 -27.00 -17.06 20.50
CA VAL A 160 -25.67 -17.60 20.17
C VAL A 160 -25.36 -18.85 21.00
N THR A 161 -25.77 -18.90 22.27
CA THR A 161 -25.60 -20.09 23.11
C THR A 161 -26.33 -21.30 22.52
N PHE A 162 -27.54 -21.11 21.99
CA PHE A 162 -28.25 -22.16 21.26
C PHE A 162 -27.49 -22.61 20.02
N LEU A 163 -27.06 -21.69 19.15
CA LEU A 163 -26.39 -22.02 17.89
C LEU A 163 -25.04 -22.75 18.11
N THR A 164 -24.28 -22.33 19.12
CA THR A 164 -23.00 -22.96 19.50
C THR A 164 -23.19 -24.34 20.11
N ALA A 165 -24.23 -24.52 20.95
CA ALA A 165 -24.59 -25.83 21.49
C ALA A 165 -25.07 -26.79 20.39
N LEU A 166 -25.88 -26.31 19.45
CA LEU A 166 -26.32 -27.10 18.28
C LEU A 166 -25.13 -27.48 17.39
N THR A 167 -24.17 -26.57 17.20
CA THR A 167 -22.93 -26.85 16.46
C THR A 167 -22.15 -27.97 17.12
N SER A 168 -21.96 -27.90 18.45
CA SER A 168 -21.25 -28.91 19.23
C SER A 168 -21.97 -30.26 19.16
N LEU A 169 -23.31 -30.26 19.24
CA LEU A 169 -24.12 -31.47 19.05
C LEU A 169 -23.87 -32.08 17.68
N VAL A 170 -24.05 -31.32 16.60
CA VAL A 170 -23.87 -31.80 15.22
C VAL A 170 -22.47 -32.36 15.00
N TYR A 171 -21.44 -31.76 15.60
CA TYR A 171 -20.07 -32.28 15.56
C TYR A 171 -19.93 -33.67 16.19
N THR A 172 -20.64 -33.93 17.31
CA THR A 172 -20.58 -35.21 18.03
C THR A 172 -21.44 -36.32 17.42
N LEU A 173 -22.32 -36.01 16.46
CA LEU A 173 -23.21 -37.00 15.86
C LEU A 173 -22.44 -38.04 15.04
N GLY A 174 -22.85 -39.30 15.21
CA GLY A 174 -22.34 -40.42 14.44
C GLY A 174 -23.16 -40.73 13.18
N PRO A 175 -22.80 -41.79 12.45
CA PRO A 175 -23.62 -42.30 11.33
C PRO A 175 -25.01 -42.72 11.82
N GLY A 176 -26.06 -42.52 10.99
CA GLY A 176 -27.46 -42.87 11.32
C GLY A 176 -28.35 -41.69 11.76
N GLU A 177 -27.79 -40.48 11.85
CA GLU A 177 -28.50 -39.25 12.24
C GLU A 177 -28.95 -38.40 11.05
N GLU A 178 -29.07 -39.00 9.85
CA GLU A 178 -29.30 -38.27 8.59
C GLU A 178 -30.62 -37.50 8.60
N ALA A 179 -31.65 -38.04 9.25
CA ALA A 179 -32.96 -37.38 9.38
C ALA A 179 -32.87 -36.08 10.20
N PHE A 180 -32.18 -36.13 11.33
CA PHE A 180 -31.97 -34.95 12.19
C PHE A 180 -31.10 -33.91 11.50
N LEU A 181 -30.01 -34.32 10.84
CA LEU A 181 -29.16 -33.40 10.05
C LEU A 181 -29.96 -32.72 8.93
N GLY A 182 -30.87 -33.44 8.27
CA GLY A 182 -31.79 -32.88 7.29
C GLY A 182 -32.78 -31.88 7.87
N GLU A 183 -33.24 -32.09 9.11
CA GLU A 183 -34.09 -31.14 9.85
C GLU A 183 -33.31 -29.87 10.23
N VAL A 184 -32.07 -30.02 10.72
CA VAL A 184 -31.16 -28.90 11.00
C VAL A 184 -30.95 -28.05 9.75
N MET A 185 -30.64 -28.65 8.60
CA MET A 185 -30.50 -27.91 7.34
C MET A 185 -31.76 -27.13 6.99
N ARG A 186 -32.94 -27.73 7.16
CA ARG A 186 -34.23 -27.10 6.85
C ARG A 186 -34.49 -25.89 7.76
N GLU A 187 -34.32 -26.04 9.07
CA GLU A 187 -34.54 -24.96 10.03
C GLU A 187 -33.53 -23.82 9.87
N VAL A 188 -32.27 -24.14 9.53
CA VAL A 188 -31.25 -23.13 9.20
C VAL A 188 -31.70 -22.31 7.98
N ILE A 189 -32.08 -22.96 6.88
CA ILE A 189 -32.54 -22.26 5.66
C ILE A 189 -33.80 -21.44 5.94
N GLN A 190 -34.78 -21.98 6.67
CA GLN A 190 -35.99 -21.23 7.04
C GLN A 190 -35.67 -20.01 7.92
N THR A 191 -34.69 -20.13 8.81
CA THR A 191 -34.25 -19.02 9.66
C THR A 191 -33.53 -17.95 8.84
N LEU A 192 -32.70 -18.33 7.86
CA LEU A 192 -32.07 -17.36 6.95
C LEU A 192 -33.10 -16.62 6.10
N VAL A 193 -34.10 -17.32 5.58
CA VAL A 193 -35.23 -16.70 4.85
C VAL A 193 -36.00 -15.74 5.74
N PHE A 194 -36.26 -16.13 6.99
CA PHE A 194 -36.97 -15.30 7.97
C PHE A 194 -36.20 -14.02 8.33
N VAL A 195 -34.91 -14.15 8.63
CA VAL A 195 -34.04 -13.03 9.02
C VAL A 195 -33.81 -12.07 7.84
N GLY A 196 -33.90 -12.56 6.61
CA GLY A 196 -33.83 -11.73 5.42
C GLY A 196 -32.43 -11.18 5.12
N PRO A 197 -32.31 -10.43 4.01
CA PRO A 197 -31.03 -9.87 3.56
C PRO A 197 -30.68 -8.59 4.33
N LEU A 198 -29.38 -8.31 4.54
CA LEU A 198 -28.97 -7.14 5.34
C LEU A 198 -29.38 -5.82 4.71
N HIS A 199 -29.52 -5.75 3.37
CA HIS A 199 -29.85 -4.50 2.69
C HIS A 199 -31.29 -4.04 2.91
N GLN A 200 -32.14 -4.87 3.52
CA GLN A 200 -33.50 -4.48 3.93
C GLN A 200 -33.52 -3.88 5.35
N MET A 201 -32.41 -3.97 6.08
CA MET A 201 -32.31 -3.41 7.42
C MET A 201 -32.22 -1.88 7.36
N PRO A 202 -32.78 -1.16 8.36
CA PRO A 202 -32.60 0.27 8.46
C PRO A 202 -31.13 0.68 8.56
N HIS A 203 -30.77 1.81 7.95
CA HIS A 203 -29.37 2.30 7.93
C HIS A 203 -28.78 2.45 9.35
N HIS A 204 -29.56 2.90 10.34
CA HIS A 204 -29.11 3.03 11.73
C HIS A 204 -28.82 1.69 12.40
N VAL A 205 -29.35 0.59 11.88
CA VAL A 205 -29.02 -0.78 12.33
C VAL A 205 -27.76 -1.26 11.63
N ILE A 206 -27.67 -1.13 10.31
CA ILE A 206 -26.50 -1.58 9.51
C ILE A 206 -25.20 -0.90 9.97
N THR A 207 -25.29 0.32 10.48
CA THR A 207 -24.14 1.11 10.97
C THR A 207 -23.97 1.07 12.50
N ALA A 208 -24.71 0.22 13.21
CA ALA A 208 -24.71 0.15 14.68
C ALA A 208 -23.44 -0.52 15.24
N ALA A 209 -22.34 0.22 15.29
CA ALA A 209 -21.08 -0.18 15.93
C ALA A 209 -20.97 0.40 17.35
N SER A 210 -20.29 -0.32 18.26
CA SER A 210 -20.00 0.22 19.59
C SER A 210 -18.71 -0.37 20.17
N PRO A 211 -17.77 0.47 20.67
CA PRO A 211 -16.59 -0.01 21.37
C PRO A 211 -16.91 -0.60 22.75
N GLN A 212 -18.15 -0.44 23.25
CA GLN A 212 -18.62 -1.12 24.47
C GLN A 212 -18.82 -2.63 24.25
N GLY A 213 -18.73 -3.11 22.99
CA GLY A 213 -18.92 -4.50 22.64
C GLY A 213 -20.25 -5.05 23.14
N ASN A 214 -20.23 -6.28 23.64
CA ASN A 214 -21.44 -7.00 24.07
C ASN A 214 -22.14 -6.39 25.29
N LYS A 215 -21.52 -5.39 25.94
CA LYS A 215 -22.14 -4.61 27.03
C LYS A 215 -23.00 -3.45 26.52
N CYS A 216 -23.00 -3.17 25.21
CA CYS A 216 -23.82 -2.12 24.62
C CYS A 216 -25.31 -2.35 24.93
N PRO A 217 -26.06 -1.33 25.39
CA PRO A 217 -27.49 -1.51 25.67
C PRO A 217 -28.38 -1.35 24.42
N SER A 218 -27.81 -1.00 23.26
CA SER A 218 -28.59 -0.69 22.05
C SER A 218 -29.19 -1.94 21.39
N ALA A 219 -30.51 -1.92 21.15
CA ALA A 219 -31.17 -2.97 20.37
C ALA A 219 -30.65 -3.04 18.92
N SER A 220 -30.39 -1.88 18.28
CA SER A 220 -29.83 -1.83 16.93
C SER A 220 -28.44 -2.49 16.85
N TYR A 221 -27.62 -2.31 17.88
CA TYR A 221 -26.33 -2.99 17.99
C TYR A 221 -26.53 -4.51 18.04
N HIS A 222 -27.33 -5.01 18.98
CA HIS A 222 -27.53 -6.45 19.15
C HIS A 222 -28.23 -7.10 17.96
N LEU A 223 -29.11 -6.36 17.28
CA LEU A 223 -29.78 -6.82 16.06
C LEU A 223 -28.79 -7.05 14.93
N LEU A 224 -27.95 -6.06 14.59
CA LEU A 224 -26.93 -6.22 13.55
C LEU A 224 -26.01 -7.40 13.87
N HIS A 225 -25.51 -7.47 15.10
CA HIS A 225 -24.53 -8.49 15.46
C HIS A 225 -25.16 -9.89 15.54
N LEU A 226 -26.42 -10.01 15.96
CA LEU A 226 -27.16 -11.28 15.88
C LEU A 226 -27.34 -11.73 14.42
N HIS A 227 -27.60 -10.80 13.49
CA HIS A 227 -27.65 -11.14 12.06
C HIS A 227 -26.30 -11.71 11.55
N LEU A 228 -25.17 -11.19 12.03
CA LEU A 228 -23.83 -11.72 11.72
C LEU A 228 -23.61 -13.09 12.37
N ASP A 229 -23.98 -13.26 13.65
CA ASP A 229 -23.88 -14.54 14.36
C ASP A 229 -24.68 -15.63 13.64
N VAL A 230 -25.95 -15.35 13.29
CA VAL A 230 -26.83 -16.30 12.58
C VAL A 230 -26.22 -16.71 11.24
N ARG A 231 -25.68 -15.77 10.47
CA ARG A 231 -25.04 -16.07 9.17
C ARG A 231 -23.81 -16.97 9.32
N TRP A 232 -22.93 -16.63 10.25
CA TRP A 232 -21.72 -17.43 10.49
C TRP A 232 -22.08 -18.85 10.96
N TRP A 233 -22.91 -18.97 12.00
CA TRP A 233 -23.28 -20.28 12.54
C TRP A 233 -24.12 -21.11 11.55
N SER A 234 -24.91 -20.47 10.68
CA SER A 234 -25.60 -21.16 9.59
C SER A 234 -24.61 -21.77 8.59
N LEU A 235 -23.54 -21.04 8.21
CA LEU A 235 -22.48 -21.59 7.36
C LEU A 235 -21.80 -22.79 8.03
N VAL A 236 -21.48 -22.69 9.32
CA VAL A 236 -20.83 -23.77 10.07
C VAL A 236 -21.72 -25.01 10.14
N LEU A 237 -23.00 -24.85 10.51
CA LEU A 237 -23.96 -25.95 10.58
C LEU A 237 -24.17 -26.60 9.22
N LEU A 238 -24.42 -25.82 8.17
CA LEU A 238 -24.58 -26.33 6.81
C LEU A 238 -23.32 -27.05 6.32
N HIS A 239 -22.13 -26.56 6.68
CA HIS A 239 -20.87 -27.21 6.34
C HIS A 239 -20.74 -28.60 6.99
N MET A 240 -20.99 -28.69 8.28
CA MET A 240 -20.89 -29.96 9.02
C MET A 240 -21.97 -30.95 8.59
N THR A 241 -23.20 -30.49 8.37
CA THR A 241 -24.28 -31.35 7.86
C THR A 241 -23.98 -31.85 6.45
N GLU A 242 -23.46 -30.99 5.56
CA GLU A 242 -23.08 -31.39 4.18
C GLU A 242 -21.94 -32.42 4.19
N LEU A 243 -20.93 -32.24 5.05
CA LEU A 243 -19.86 -33.22 5.21
C LEU A 243 -20.35 -34.58 5.76
N SER A 244 -21.35 -34.55 6.65
CA SER A 244 -21.88 -35.76 7.30
C SER A 244 -22.86 -36.51 6.39
N LEU A 245 -23.72 -35.79 5.66
CA LEU A 245 -24.71 -36.36 4.74
C LEU A 245 -24.12 -36.76 3.38
N GLY A 246 -23.06 -36.08 2.94
CA GLY A 246 -22.51 -36.26 1.59
C GLY A 246 -23.58 -36.06 0.51
N GLY A 247 -23.73 -37.04 -0.39
CA GLY A 247 -24.72 -37.01 -1.47
C GLY A 247 -26.18 -37.27 -1.04
N LEU A 248 -26.44 -37.53 0.25
CA LEU A 248 -27.77 -37.79 0.81
C LEU A 248 -28.50 -36.51 1.26
N ALA A 249 -27.93 -35.33 0.98
CA ALA A 249 -28.51 -34.06 1.38
C ALA A 249 -29.93 -33.89 0.82
N PRO A 250 -30.90 -33.45 1.64
CA PRO A 250 -32.26 -33.24 1.17
C PRO A 250 -32.30 -32.13 0.12
N SER A 251 -33.12 -32.33 -0.92
CA SER A 251 -33.45 -31.25 -1.85
C SER A 251 -34.27 -30.19 -1.10
N LEU A 252 -33.74 -28.98 -1.03
CA LEU A 252 -34.37 -27.83 -0.39
C LEU A 252 -34.72 -26.77 -1.44
N PRO A 253 -35.77 -25.97 -1.22
CA PRO A 253 -36.06 -24.81 -2.06
C PRO A 253 -34.84 -23.87 -2.15
N PRO A 254 -34.68 -23.15 -3.28
CA PRO A 254 -33.60 -22.19 -3.42
C PRO A 254 -33.74 -21.07 -2.37
N LEU A 255 -32.67 -20.89 -1.59
CA LEU A 255 -32.51 -19.84 -0.59
C LEU A 255 -32.47 -18.46 -1.24
N LEU A 256 -31.78 -18.32 -2.38
CA LEU A 256 -31.59 -17.03 -3.05
C LEU A 256 -31.83 -17.09 -4.55
N GLN A 257 -32.24 -15.96 -5.10
CA GLN A 257 -32.32 -15.70 -6.53
C GLN A 257 -31.31 -14.60 -6.87
N GLU A 258 -30.36 -14.94 -7.74
CA GLU A 258 -29.32 -14.02 -8.22
C GLU A 258 -29.36 -13.88 -9.75
N PRO A 259 -28.82 -12.78 -10.32
CA PRO A 259 -28.68 -12.64 -11.76
C PRO A 259 -27.75 -13.73 -12.31
N PRO A 260 -27.99 -14.23 -13.54
CA PRO A 260 -27.14 -15.24 -14.15
C PRO A 260 -25.69 -14.76 -14.24
N ARG A 261 -24.74 -15.68 -14.01
CA ARG A 261 -23.30 -15.40 -14.03
C ARG A 261 -22.90 -14.80 -15.39
N PRO A 262 -22.18 -13.66 -15.43
CA PRO A 262 -21.80 -13.00 -16.70
C PRO A 262 -20.93 -13.84 -17.65
N GLN A 263 -20.33 -14.94 -17.17
CA GLN A 263 -19.45 -15.81 -17.95
C GLN A 263 -20.18 -16.93 -18.70
N GLN A 264 -21.50 -17.07 -18.52
CA GLN A 264 -22.30 -18.04 -19.27
C GLN A 264 -22.56 -17.49 -20.68
N ALA A 265 -21.88 -18.05 -21.68
CA ALA A 265 -22.23 -17.81 -23.08
C ALA A 265 -23.65 -18.35 -23.34
N PRO A 266 -24.46 -17.68 -24.19
CA PRO A 266 -25.89 -18.01 -24.38
C PRO A 266 -26.19 -19.36 -25.07
N GLY A 267 -25.25 -20.31 -25.09
CA GLY A 267 -25.39 -21.62 -25.73
C GLY A 267 -24.91 -22.82 -24.92
N ASP A 268 -24.40 -22.63 -23.69
CA ASP A 268 -23.83 -23.71 -22.87
C ASP A 268 -24.74 -24.09 -21.68
N ALA A 269 -26.05 -23.90 -21.85
CA ALA A 269 -27.08 -24.32 -20.90
C ALA A 269 -27.27 -25.84 -20.93
N GLY A 270 -26.22 -26.59 -20.58
CA GLY A 270 -26.43 -27.88 -19.92
C GLY A 270 -27.17 -27.62 -18.61
N GLU A 271 -28.06 -28.54 -18.22
CA GLU A 271 -28.76 -28.50 -16.92
C GLU A 271 -27.72 -28.46 -15.78
N GLU A 272 -27.27 -27.27 -15.38
CA GLU A 272 -26.42 -27.08 -14.21
C GLU A 272 -27.22 -27.54 -12.99
N ALA A 273 -26.67 -28.51 -12.26
CA ALA A 273 -27.26 -28.96 -11.01
C ALA A 273 -27.44 -27.76 -10.07
N PRO A 274 -28.58 -27.67 -9.35
CA PRO A 274 -28.82 -26.56 -8.43
C PRO A 274 -27.72 -26.48 -7.38
N LEU A 275 -27.26 -25.26 -7.08
CA LEU A 275 -26.22 -25.01 -6.08
C LEU A 275 -26.61 -25.62 -4.72
N SER A 276 -25.63 -26.17 -3.98
CA SER A 276 -25.91 -26.72 -2.64
C SER A 276 -26.42 -25.63 -1.69
N PRO A 277 -27.21 -25.98 -0.66
CA PRO A 277 -27.69 -25.01 0.33
C PRO A 277 -26.56 -24.21 0.98
N LEU A 278 -25.41 -24.85 1.22
CA LEU A 278 -24.22 -24.17 1.72
C LEU A 278 -23.65 -23.17 0.72
N GLN A 279 -23.53 -23.52 -0.57
CA GLN A 279 -23.04 -22.60 -1.59
C GLN A 279 -23.98 -21.40 -1.77
N GLN A 280 -25.30 -21.62 -1.66
CA GLN A 280 -26.26 -20.52 -1.64
C GLN A 280 -26.06 -19.63 -0.39
N CYS A 281 -25.88 -20.22 0.80
CA CYS A 281 -25.57 -19.46 2.01
C CYS A 281 -24.26 -18.65 1.87
N VAL A 282 -23.22 -19.22 1.24
CA VAL A 282 -21.97 -18.52 0.93
C VAL A 282 -22.21 -17.30 0.03
N SER A 283 -22.96 -17.48 -1.06
CA SER A 283 -23.30 -16.39 -1.98
C SER A 283 -24.10 -15.28 -1.30
N MET A 284 -25.06 -15.65 -0.44
CA MET A 284 -25.84 -14.71 0.38
C MET A 284 -24.92 -13.90 1.30
N VAL A 285 -24.03 -14.56 2.06
CA VAL A 285 -23.09 -13.87 2.97
C VAL A 285 -22.15 -12.96 2.18
N MET A 286 -21.67 -13.37 1.00
CA MET A 286 -20.84 -12.52 0.15
C MET A 286 -21.58 -11.25 -0.30
N TRP A 287 -22.84 -11.37 -0.71
CA TRP A 287 -23.67 -10.20 -1.04
C TRP A 287 -23.94 -9.31 0.17
N ASP A 288 -24.11 -9.89 1.35
CA ASP A 288 -24.26 -9.16 2.60
C ASP A 288 -22.96 -8.40 2.96
N LEU A 289 -21.77 -8.97 2.70
CA LEU A 289 -20.51 -8.23 2.82
C LEU A 289 -20.43 -7.06 1.84
N VAL A 290 -20.83 -7.23 0.58
CA VAL A 290 -20.95 -6.13 -0.39
C VAL A 290 -21.92 -5.06 0.11
N THR A 291 -23.03 -5.46 0.73
CA THR A 291 -24.01 -4.55 1.33
C THR A 291 -23.43 -3.79 2.51
N LEU A 292 -22.74 -4.47 3.42
CA LEU A 292 -22.08 -3.85 4.58
C LEU A 292 -21.03 -2.84 4.13
N MET A 293 -20.22 -3.18 3.12
CA MET A 293 -19.25 -2.24 2.56
C MET A 293 -19.95 -1.06 1.88
N SER A 294 -21.01 -1.31 1.12
CA SER A 294 -21.77 -0.26 0.44
C SER A 294 -22.63 0.60 1.38
N ASN A 295 -22.78 0.25 2.66
CA ASN A 295 -23.51 1.03 3.66
C ASN A 295 -22.64 1.42 4.87
N GLY A 296 -21.37 0.99 4.90
CA GLY A 296 -20.47 1.15 6.03
C GLY A 296 -20.08 2.60 6.27
N GLY A 297 -19.85 2.94 7.55
CA GLY A 297 -19.63 4.30 8.04
C GLY A 297 -18.59 5.14 7.27
N SER A 298 -18.86 6.45 7.22
CA SER A 298 -18.08 7.56 6.60
C SER A 298 -17.71 7.45 5.11
N SER A 299 -17.74 6.27 4.49
CA SER A 299 -17.17 6.03 3.15
C SER A 299 -17.95 6.74 2.03
N PHE A 300 -19.28 6.84 2.14
CA PHE A 300 -20.11 7.65 1.22
C PHE A 300 -20.11 9.15 1.56
N LYS A 301 -19.58 9.55 2.72
CA LYS A 301 -19.41 10.96 3.11
C LYS A 301 -18.05 11.50 2.66
N LYS A 302 -17.06 10.63 2.49
CA LYS A 302 -15.71 10.96 2.02
C LYS A 302 -15.66 11.02 0.49
N GLY A 303 -14.77 11.87 -0.03
CA GLY A 303 -14.58 11.99 -1.48
C GLY A 303 -13.99 10.71 -2.06
N VAL A 304 -14.32 10.41 -3.33
CA VAL A 304 -13.84 9.24 -4.08
C VAL A 304 -12.31 9.05 -3.97
N SER A 305 -11.55 10.15 -3.95
CA SER A 305 -10.08 10.11 -3.85
C SER A 305 -9.53 9.48 -2.56
N GLU A 306 -10.30 9.47 -1.47
CA GLU A 306 -9.89 8.96 -0.15
C GLU A 306 -10.34 7.51 0.09
N LEU A 307 -11.24 7.00 -0.75
CA LEU A 307 -11.89 5.71 -0.54
C LEU A 307 -10.90 4.53 -0.42
N HIS A 308 -9.72 4.61 -1.06
CA HIS A 308 -8.66 3.58 -0.98
C HIS A 308 -8.09 3.34 0.43
N GLN A 309 -8.32 4.28 1.36
CA GLN A 309 -7.86 4.22 2.76
C GLN A 309 -8.91 3.58 3.67
N GLU A 310 -10.17 3.55 3.26
CA GLU A 310 -11.27 3.03 4.07
C GLU A 310 -11.28 1.49 4.08
N VAL A 311 -11.66 0.92 5.23
CA VAL A 311 -11.83 -0.54 5.38
C VAL A 311 -13.18 -1.01 4.84
N GLY A 312 -14.18 -0.13 4.82
CA GLY A 312 -15.52 -0.40 4.32
C GLY A 312 -16.47 -1.10 5.28
N PHE A 313 -15.97 -1.79 6.30
CA PHE A 313 -16.85 -2.39 7.30
C PHE A 313 -17.30 -1.36 8.34
N PRO A 314 -18.59 -1.36 8.75
CA PRO A 314 -19.08 -0.47 9.80
C PRO A 314 -18.49 -0.79 11.17
N CYS A 315 -18.07 -2.04 11.39
CA CYS A 315 -17.46 -2.47 12.66
C CYS A 315 -16.47 -3.64 12.49
N SER A 316 -15.72 -3.94 13.55
CA SER A 316 -14.75 -5.04 13.59
C SER A 316 -15.37 -6.40 13.26
N CYS A 317 -16.62 -6.65 13.66
CA CYS A 317 -17.32 -7.91 13.40
C CYS A 317 -17.60 -8.13 11.90
N GLY A 318 -17.83 -7.07 11.13
CA GLY A 318 -17.99 -7.17 9.67
C GLY A 318 -16.69 -7.58 8.97
N LEU A 319 -15.56 -6.97 9.39
CA LEU A 319 -14.23 -7.37 8.92
C LEU A 319 -13.94 -8.83 9.32
N GLU A 320 -14.26 -9.19 10.56
CA GLU A 320 -14.05 -10.52 11.10
C GLU A 320 -14.78 -11.59 10.28
N VAL A 321 -16.07 -11.41 10.00
CA VAL A 321 -16.84 -12.33 9.13
C VAL A 321 -16.18 -12.46 7.75
N ALA A 322 -15.69 -11.36 7.17
CA ALA A 322 -15.04 -11.38 5.87
C ALA A 322 -13.73 -12.18 5.87
N VAL A 323 -12.89 -12.01 6.90
CA VAL A 323 -11.65 -12.77 7.09
C VAL A 323 -11.96 -14.25 7.35
N MET A 324 -12.99 -14.54 8.15
CA MET A 324 -13.44 -15.91 8.41
C MET A 324 -13.89 -16.60 7.12
N LEU A 325 -14.71 -15.93 6.31
CA LEU A 325 -15.20 -16.44 5.03
C LEU A 325 -14.05 -16.68 4.04
N LEU A 326 -13.07 -15.77 3.97
CA LEU A 326 -11.88 -15.93 3.15
C LEU A 326 -11.17 -17.26 3.44
N HIS A 327 -10.75 -17.48 4.69
CA HIS A 327 -9.99 -18.68 5.05
C HIS A 327 -10.84 -19.95 4.99
N PHE A 328 -12.14 -19.86 5.27
CA PHE A 328 -13.09 -20.95 5.11
C PHE A 328 -13.21 -21.42 3.65
N LEU A 329 -13.36 -20.49 2.69
CA LEU A 329 -13.45 -20.83 1.28
C LEU A 329 -12.12 -21.33 0.71
N GLU A 330 -10.99 -20.77 1.13
CA GLU A 330 -9.67 -21.27 0.73
C GLU A 330 -9.43 -22.70 1.24
N TYR A 331 -9.84 -23.01 2.48
CA TYR A 331 -9.81 -24.39 2.98
C TYR A 331 -10.68 -25.32 2.13
N ARG A 332 -11.93 -24.93 1.81
CA ARG A 332 -12.82 -25.74 0.98
C ARG A 332 -12.28 -25.92 -0.45
N HIS A 333 -11.68 -24.89 -1.03
CA HIS A 333 -11.04 -24.97 -2.34
C HIS A 333 -9.92 -26.01 -2.34
N VAL A 334 -9.01 -25.94 -1.36
CA VAL A 334 -7.86 -26.83 -1.27
C VAL A 334 -8.24 -28.26 -0.86
N ARG A 335 -9.23 -28.45 0.03
CA ARG A 335 -9.56 -29.76 0.61
C ARG A 335 -10.73 -30.46 -0.03
N LEU A 336 -11.68 -29.72 -0.59
CA LEU A 336 -12.95 -30.23 -1.11
C LEU A 336 -13.15 -29.91 -2.60
N ALA A 337 -12.14 -29.37 -3.28
CA ALA A 337 -12.17 -28.97 -4.70
C ALA A 337 -13.37 -28.06 -5.05
N GLN A 338 -13.74 -27.18 -4.12
CA GLN A 338 -14.82 -26.21 -4.30
C GLN A 338 -14.32 -24.90 -4.89
N GLN A 339 -15.23 -23.97 -5.17
CA GLN A 339 -14.87 -22.63 -5.61
C GLN A 339 -14.02 -21.91 -4.55
N SER A 340 -13.01 -21.18 -5.02
CA SER A 340 -12.14 -20.34 -4.21
C SER A 340 -12.84 -19.04 -3.78
N PHE A 341 -12.25 -18.34 -2.81
CA PHE A 341 -12.76 -17.05 -2.39
C PHE A 341 -12.83 -16.05 -3.55
N TRP A 342 -11.79 -16.00 -4.39
CA TRP A 342 -11.73 -15.08 -5.53
C TRP A 342 -12.74 -15.38 -6.62
N GLU A 343 -13.13 -16.64 -6.82
CA GLU A 343 -14.19 -16.99 -7.77
C GLU A 343 -15.54 -16.42 -7.33
N GLU A 344 -15.87 -16.55 -6.03
CA GLU A 344 -17.09 -15.99 -5.46
C GLU A 344 -17.07 -14.44 -5.52
N VAL A 345 -15.97 -13.80 -5.13
CA VAL A 345 -15.83 -12.33 -5.22
C VAL A 345 -15.94 -11.83 -6.66
N LYS A 346 -15.25 -12.49 -7.59
CA LYS A 346 -15.22 -12.11 -9.02
C LYS A 346 -16.62 -12.12 -9.60
N ASP A 347 -17.42 -13.14 -9.34
CA ASP A 347 -18.78 -13.24 -9.87
C ASP A 347 -19.64 -12.06 -9.41
N LYS A 348 -19.57 -11.72 -8.11
CA LYS A 348 -20.33 -10.60 -7.52
C LYS A 348 -19.86 -9.26 -8.09
N LEU A 349 -18.55 -9.03 -8.18
CA LEU A 349 -18.00 -7.80 -8.74
C LEU A 349 -18.31 -7.64 -10.23
N LEU A 350 -18.37 -8.73 -11.01
CA LEU A 350 -18.77 -8.68 -12.42
C LEU A 350 -20.25 -8.32 -12.58
N VAL A 351 -21.13 -8.81 -11.70
CA VAL A 351 -22.54 -8.40 -11.66
C VAL A 351 -22.63 -6.90 -11.35
N VAL A 352 -21.92 -6.42 -10.32
CA VAL A 352 -21.87 -4.98 -9.98
C VAL A 352 -21.37 -4.16 -11.16
N LEU A 353 -20.26 -4.56 -11.81
CA LEU A 353 -19.71 -3.85 -12.97
C LEU A 353 -20.69 -3.74 -14.13
N LYS A 354 -21.43 -4.82 -14.40
CA LYS A 354 -22.47 -4.84 -15.44
C LYS A 354 -23.57 -3.84 -15.11
N THR A 355 -24.06 -3.83 -13.87
CA THR A 355 -25.08 -2.88 -13.42
C THR A 355 -24.61 -1.42 -13.53
N VAL A 356 -23.37 -1.12 -13.14
CA VAL A 356 -22.77 0.22 -13.26
C VAL A 356 -22.64 0.67 -14.73
N SER A 357 -22.32 -0.26 -15.61
CA SER A 357 -22.18 0.03 -17.05
C SER A 357 -23.53 0.32 -17.71
N GLU A 358 -24.56 -0.46 -17.36
CA GLU A 358 -25.92 -0.33 -17.90
C GLU A 358 -26.62 0.94 -17.40
N SER A 359 -26.41 1.34 -16.15
CA SER A 359 -26.96 2.58 -15.58
C SER A 359 -26.35 3.85 -16.18
N SER A 360 -25.17 3.76 -16.78
CA SER A 360 -24.50 4.87 -17.49
C SER A 360 -25.00 5.06 -18.94
N SER A 361 -25.58 4.02 -19.55
CA SER A 361 -26.17 4.05 -20.88
C SER A 361 -27.67 4.38 -20.79
N THR A 362 -28.11 5.52 -21.35
CA THR A 362 -29.52 5.99 -21.37
C THR A 362 -30.49 5.11 -22.17
N SER A 363 -30.10 3.90 -22.57
CA SER A 363 -30.99 2.92 -23.19
C SER A 363 -31.76 2.16 -22.12
N SER A 364 -32.98 2.63 -21.85
CA SER A 364 -34.04 1.91 -21.13
C SER A 364 -34.39 0.62 -21.87
N THR A 365 -33.56 -0.39 -21.72
CA THR A 365 -33.89 -1.77 -22.08
C THR A 365 -34.30 -2.41 -20.78
N SER A 366 -35.61 -2.45 -20.53
CA SER A 366 -36.20 -3.13 -19.39
C SER A 366 -35.59 -4.53 -19.27
N LEU A 367 -34.96 -4.82 -18.13
CA LEU A 367 -34.74 -6.20 -17.72
C LEU A 367 -36.09 -6.91 -17.89
N ASN A 368 -36.14 -7.94 -18.75
CA ASN A 368 -37.30 -8.81 -18.81
C ASN A 368 -37.63 -9.21 -17.37
N PRO A 369 -38.87 -8.97 -16.88
CA PRO A 369 -39.22 -9.31 -15.52
C PRO A 369 -39.04 -10.82 -15.39
N THR A 370 -37.99 -11.20 -14.68
CA THR A 370 -37.82 -12.56 -14.16
C THR A 370 -39.09 -12.86 -13.37
N LEU A 371 -39.62 -14.08 -13.51
CA LEU A 371 -40.81 -14.56 -12.81
C LEU A 371 -40.90 -13.95 -11.39
N PRO A 372 -42.07 -13.46 -10.94
CA PRO A 372 -42.19 -12.92 -9.59
C PRO A 372 -41.65 -13.95 -8.60
N PRO A 373 -40.72 -13.54 -7.71
CA PRO A 373 -40.08 -14.46 -6.79
C PRO A 373 -41.13 -15.15 -5.93
N GLY A 374 -40.90 -16.43 -5.62
CA GLY A 374 -41.69 -17.12 -4.60
C GLY A 374 -41.51 -16.42 -3.24
N PRO A 375 -42.50 -16.48 -2.34
CA PRO A 375 -42.47 -15.80 -1.04
C PRO A 375 -41.37 -16.29 -0.07
N SER A 376 -40.50 -17.21 -0.49
CA SER A 376 -39.49 -17.88 0.36
C SER A 376 -38.07 -17.78 -0.19
N THR A 377 -37.81 -16.92 -1.17
CA THR A 377 -36.48 -16.77 -1.80
C THR A 377 -35.95 -15.35 -1.63
N LEU A 378 -34.70 -15.24 -1.18
CA LEU A 378 -34.02 -13.97 -0.95
C LEU A 378 -33.56 -13.35 -2.28
N LEU A 379 -33.74 -12.04 -2.41
CA LEU A 379 -33.40 -11.29 -3.62
C LEU A 379 -32.04 -10.61 -3.49
N TYR A 380 -31.15 -10.89 -4.43
CA TYR A 380 -29.88 -10.18 -4.60
C TYR A 380 -29.63 -9.87 -6.08
N PRO A 381 -28.79 -8.87 -6.42
CA PRO A 381 -28.10 -7.92 -5.53
C PRO A 381 -29.03 -6.93 -4.82
N ALA A 382 -28.51 -6.25 -3.80
CA ALA A 382 -29.21 -5.15 -3.15
C ALA A 382 -29.53 -4.01 -4.15
N PRO A 383 -30.68 -3.32 -4.05
CA PRO A 383 -31.02 -2.20 -4.94
C PRO A 383 -29.95 -1.10 -4.96
N LEU A 384 -29.26 -0.88 -3.84
CA LEU A 384 -28.17 0.10 -3.71
C LEU A 384 -27.01 -0.15 -4.67
N VAL A 385 -26.82 -1.39 -5.15
CA VAL A 385 -25.76 -1.71 -6.13
C VAL A 385 -25.90 -0.87 -7.41
N SER A 386 -27.13 -0.47 -7.77
CA SER A 386 -27.39 0.42 -8.93
C SER A 386 -26.88 1.86 -8.76
N THR A 387 -26.58 2.27 -7.53
CA THR A 387 -26.05 3.60 -7.22
C THR A 387 -24.52 3.66 -7.24
N LEU A 388 -23.87 2.49 -7.22
CA LEU A 388 -22.42 2.40 -7.21
C LEU A 388 -21.84 2.94 -8.51
N GLN A 389 -20.60 3.41 -8.42
CA GLN A 389 -19.82 3.94 -9.53
C GLN A 389 -18.53 3.11 -9.66
N LEU A 390 -17.83 3.20 -10.80
CA LEU A 390 -16.60 2.45 -11.04
C LEU A 390 -15.55 2.57 -9.90
N PRO A 391 -15.33 3.76 -9.27
CA PRO A 391 -14.43 3.86 -8.13
C PRO A 391 -14.85 3.03 -6.90
N HIS A 392 -16.15 2.84 -6.69
CA HIS A 392 -16.64 1.98 -5.61
C HIS A 392 -16.33 0.50 -5.88
N VAL A 393 -16.39 0.06 -7.14
CA VAL A 393 -16.00 -1.30 -7.50
C VAL A 393 -14.51 -1.54 -7.27
N TRP A 394 -13.67 -0.57 -7.65
CA TRP A 394 -12.23 -0.59 -7.34
C TRP A 394 -11.96 -0.71 -5.86
N TRP A 395 -12.71 0.04 -5.06
CA TRP A 395 -12.60 -0.01 -3.62
C TRP A 395 -13.03 -1.36 -3.06
N LEU A 396 -14.17 -1.92 -3.46
CA LEU A 396 -14.60 -3.25 -3.05
C LEU A 396 -13.53 -4.31 -3.40
N PHE A 397 -12.98 -4.24 -4.62
CA PHE A 397 -11.89 -5.10 -5.06
C PHE A 397 -10.63 -4.96 -4.18
N LEU A 398 -10.24 -3.73 -3.82
CA LEU A 398 -9.12 -3.47 -2.94
C LEU A 398 -9.38 -3.97 -1.52
N THR A 399 -10.58 -3.76 -0.98
CA THR A 399 -10.96 -4.21 0.37
C THR A 399 -10.90 -5.73 0.45
N PHE A 400 -11.48 -6.46 -0.50
CA PHE A 400 -11.35 -7.92 -0.58
C PHE A 400 -9.90 -8.37 -0.74
N THR A 401 -9.10 -7.64 -1.52
CA THR A 401 -7.66 -7.91 -1.63
C THR A 401 -6.98 -7.78 -0.26
N LYS A 402 -7.22 -6.68 0.46
CA LYS A 402 -6.59 -6.40 1.76
C LYS A 402 -7.01 -7.36 2.87
N LEU A 403 -8.08 -8.16 2.72
CA LEU A 403 -8.40 -9.21 3.70
C LEU A 403 -7.27 -10.24 3.85
N HIS A 404 -6.49 -10.46 2.78
CA HIS A 404 -5.37 -11.41 2.81
C HIS A 404 -4.20 -10.98 3.70
N ILE A 405 -4.20 -9.76 4.26
CA ILE A 405 -3.20 -9.36 5.27
C ILE A 405 -3.42 -10.07 6.61
N TYR A 406 -4.60 -10.65 6.85
CA TYR A 406 -4.95 -11.35 8.08
C TYR A 406 -4.81 -12.87 7.91
N ASP A 407 -4.38 -13.55 8.96
CA ASP A 407 -4.42 -15.01 9.07
C ASP A 407 -5.74 -15.55 9.65
N SER A 408 -5.82 -16.87 9.82
CA SER A 408 -6.98 -17.56 10.36
C SER A 408 -7.25 -17.28 11.83
N GLU A 409 -6.34 -16.58 12.52
CA GLU A 409 -6.49 -16.09 13.89
C GLU A 409 -6.76 -14.58 13.94
N GLY A 410 -6.87 -13.91 12.78
CA GLY A 410 -7.07 -12.47 12.70
C GLY A 410 -5.81 -11.63 13.00
N LYS A 411 -4.63 -12.26 13.04
CA LYS A 411 -3.34 -11.57 13.17
C LYS A 411 -2.84 -11.13 11.81
N LYS A 412 -2.10 -10.02 11.79
CA LYS A 412 -1.48 -9.54 10.55
C LYS A 412 -0.22 -10.31 10.23
N VAL A 413 -0.14 -10.76 9.00
CA VAL A 413 1.04 -11.46 8.48
C VAL A 413 1.68 -10.58 7.42
N ALA A 414 2.88 -10.08 7.71
CA ALA A 414 3.71 -9.42 6.72
C ALA A 414 4.23 -10.46 5.72
N ASN A 415 4.25 -10.11 4.42
CA ASN A 415 4.86 -10.94 3.36
C ASN A 415 4.32 -12.37 3.28
N ARG A 416 2.99 -12.56 3.17
CA ARG A 416 2.46 -13.86 2.77
C ARG A 416 3.00 -14.23 1.40
N MET A 417 3.76 -15.32 1.33
CA MET A 417 4.17 -15.90 0.05
C MET A 417 2.92 -16.37 -0.70
N GLU A 418 2.67 -15.72 -1.84
CA GLU A 418 1.72 -16.14 -2.88
C GLU A 418 0.22 -16.05 -2.53
N VAL A 419 -0.28 -14.82 -2.35
CA VAL A 419 -1.72 -14.57 -2.54
C VAL A 419 -2.04 -14.79 -4.03
N LYS A 420 -2.88 -15.79 -4.34
CA LYS A 420 -3.38 -16.00 -5.71
C LYS A 420 -4.30 -14.84 -6.12
N GLY A 421 -3.73 -13.81 -6.72
CA GLY A 421 -4.48 -12.65 -7.19
C GLY A 421 -5.34 -12.92 -8.43
N GLU A 422 -6.51 -12.27 -8.50
CA GLU A 422 -7.42 -12.26 -9.65
C GLU A 422 -7.00 -11.19 -10.69
N VAL A 423 -5.86 -11.44 -11.35
CA VAL A 423 -5.25 -10.50 -12.32
C VAL A 423 -6.18 -10.20 -13.51
N LYS A 424 -7.06 -11.13 -13.90
CA LYS A 424 -7.99 -10.89 -15.03
C LYS A 424 -9.00 -9.81 -14.68
N LEU A 425 -9.58 -9.83 -13.48
CA LEU A 425 -10.50 -8.80 -13.03
C LEU A 425 -9.81 -7.43 -12.91
N LEU A 426 -8.60 -7.40 -12.34
CA LEU A 426 -7.80 -6.16 -12.27
C LEU A 426 -7.55 -5.54 -13.66
N ARG A 427 -7.20 -6.36 -14.67
CA ARG A 427 -7.06 -5.87 -16.05
C ARG A 427 -8.37 -5.35 -16.64
N THR A 428 -9.51 -5.98 -16.31
CA THR A 428 -10.82 -5.48 -16.73
C THR A 428 -11.12 -4.14 -16.09
N LEU A 429 -10.90 -3.99 -14.78
CA LEU A 429 -11.05 -2.71 -14.07
C LEU A 429 -10.16 -1.62 -14.68
N LEU A 430 -8.87 -1.92 -14.91
CA LEU A 430 -7.94 -1.00 -15.57
C LEU A 430 -8.42 -0.59 -16.97
N ARG A 431 -8.87 -1.54 -17.79
CA ARG A 431 -9.37 -1.23 -19.13
C ARG A 431 -10.57 -0.30 -19.09
N LEU A 432 -11.51 -0.54 -18.19
CA LEU A 432 -12.70 0.32 -18.02
C LEU A 432 -12.32 1.72 -17.50
N SER A 433 -11.29 1.79 -16.66
CA SER A 433 -10.88 3.04 -15.97
C SER A 433 -10.01 3.95 -16.83
N LEU A 434 -9.13 3.37 -17.65
CA LEU A 434 -8.26 4.14 -18.54
C LEU A 434 -8.99 4.64 -19.80
N GLY A 435 -10.20 4.14 -20.05
CA GLY A 435 -11.06 4.49 -21.18
C GLY A 435 -10.55 3.99 -22.53
N ASP A 436 -11.41 4.04 -23.55
CA ASP A 436 -10.95 3.94 -24.94
C ASP A 436 -10.47 5.32 -25.38
N PRO A 437 -9.20 5.47 -25.85
CA PRO A 437 -8.68 6.72 -26.38
C PRO A 437 -9.57 7.37 -27.46
N ARG A 438 -10.39 6.58 -28.16
CA ARG A 438 -11.31 7.03 -29.23
C ARG A 438 -12.63 7.58 -28.70
N SER A 439 -13.00 7.23 -27.48
CA SER A 439 -14.29 7.58 -26.87
C SER A 439 -14.33 8.96 -26.22
N GLY A 440 -13.19 9.65 -26.11
CA GLY A 440 -13.06 10.95 -25.42
C GLY A 440 -13.21 10.89 -23.89
N ASN A 441 -13.60 9.75 -23.33
CA ASN A 441 -13.82 9.55 -21.90
C ASN A 441 -12.50 9.15 -21.19
N GLN A 442 -11.56 10.09 -21.08
CA GLN A 442 -10.32 9.88 -20.35
C GLN A 442 -10.50 10.17 -18.86
N PRO A 443 -9.85 9.39 -17.96
CA PRO A 443 -9.93 9.64 -16.53
C PRO A 443 -9.31 11.00 -16.18
N THR A 444 -9.93 11.69 -15.22
CA THR A 444 -9.34 12.87 -14.60
C THR A 444 -8.09 12.50 -13.79
N GLU A 445 -7.23 13.47 -13.51
CA GLU A 445 -6.05 13.25 -12.66
C GLU A 445 -6.44 12.71 -11.27
N ALA A 446 -7.54 13.18 -10.69
CA ALA A 446 -8.03 12.70 -9.39
C ALA A 446 -8.45 11.23 -9.43
N GLU A 447 -9.13 10.80 -10.49
CA GLU A 447 -9.52 9.40 -10.71
C GLU A 447 -8.31 8.51 -10.98
N LEU A 448 -7.38 8.97 -11.83
CA LEU A 448 -6.16 8.22 -12.15
C LEU A 448 -5.32 7.98 -10.91
N ARG A 449 -5.14 9.01 -10.06
CA ARG A 449 -4.47 8.87 -8.75
C ARG A 449 -5.17 7.86 -7.86
N PHE A 450 -6.51 7.87 -7.83
CA PHE A 450 -7.27 6.89 -7.04
C PHE A 450 -7.02 5.46 -7.55
N PHE A 451 -7.16 5.21 -8.86
CA PHE A 451 -6.95 3.87 -9.44
C PHE A 451 -5.52 3.36 -9.22
N LEU A 452 -4.52 4.23 -9.34
CA LEU A 452 -3.12 3.85 -9.10
C LEU A 452 -2.84 3.57 -7.62
N ARG A 453 -3.46 4.31 -6.68
CA ARG A 453 -3.35 3.97 -5.24
C ARG A 453 -4.00 2.62 -4.93
N CYS A 454 -5.11 2.29 -5.58
CA CYS A 454 -5.66 0.95 -5.50
C CYS A 454 -4.68 -0.11 -6.05
N CYS A 455 -4.06 0.14 -7.21
CA CYS A 455 -3.06 -0.77 -7.78
C CYS A 455 -1.83 -0.96 -6.87
N LEU A 456 -1.38 0.11 -6.21
CA LEU A 456 -0.28 0.04 -5.24
C LEU A 456 -0.68 -0.82 -4.03
N GLY A 457 -1.88 -0.62 -3.47
CA GLY A 457 -2.38 -1.45 -2.37
C GLY A 457 -2.57 -2.92 -2.77
N VAL A 458 -2.90 -3.20 -4.03
CA VAL A 458 -2.92 -4.57 -4.57
C VAL A 458 -1.52 -5.16 -4.64
N LEU A 459 -0.55 -4.39 -5.14
CA LEU A 459 0.86 -4.80 -5.25
C LEU A 459 1.49 -5.09 -3.87
N GLU A 460 1.12 -4.32 -2.85
CA GLU A 460 1.55 -4.56 -1.46
C GLU A 460 1.07 -5.91 -0.91
N VAL A 461 -0.14 -6.33 -1.29
CA VAL A 461 -0.74 -7.58 -0.77
C VAL A 461 -0.39 -8.79 -1.62
N TRP A 462 -0.45 -8.68 -2.94
CA TRP A 462 -0.16 -9.78 -3.86
C TRP A 462 1.33 -10.01 -4.09
N GLY A 463 2.17 -9.06 -3.66
CA GLY A 463 3.55 -8.97 -4.11
C GLY A 463 3.60 -8.67 -5.62
N GLY A 464 4.80 -8.73 -6.21
CA GLY A 464 4.94 -8.43 -7.64
C GLY A 464 4.96 -9.62 -8.59
N GLY A 465 4.61 -10.82 -8.14
CA GLY A 465 4.39 -11.95 -9.06
C GLY A 465 3.27 -11.66 -10.05
N ARG A 466 3.50 -11.87 -11.36
CA ARG A 466 2.58 -11.50 -12.46
C ARG A 466 2.22 -10.00 -12.54
N SER A 467 2.98 -9.13 -11.86
CA SER A 467 2.69 -7.69 -11.85
C SER A 467 2.75 -7.05 -13.23
N THR A 468 3.62 -7.55 -14.12
CA THR A 468 3.77 -7.06 -15.49
C THR A 468 2.49 -7.18 -16.32
N GLU A 469 1.61 -8.17 -16.05
CA GLU A 469 0.38 -8.38 -16.82
C GLU A 469 -0.61 -7.21 -16.71
N TRP A 470 -0.64 -6.54 -15.55
CA TRP A 470 -1.51 -5.40 -15.28
C TRP A 470 -0.76 -4.06 -15.23
N ALA A 471 0.54 -4.06 -14.94
CA ALA A 471 1.36 -2.85 -14.99
C ALA A 471 1.66 -2.41 -16.43
N ALA A 472 1.74 -3.32 -17.40
CA ALA A 472 2.03 -2.96 -18.78
C ALA A 472 0.95 -2.05 -19.43
N PRO A 473 -0.36 -2.31 -19.30
CA PRO A 473 -1.40 -1.36 -19.73
C PRO A 473 -1.30 0.03 -19.07
N LEU A 474 -0.90 0.10 -17.80
CA LEU A 474 -0.65 1.36 -17.11
C LEU A 474 0.53 2.11 -17.75
N TRP A 475 1.64 1.41 -18.01
CA TRP A 475 2.77 1.98 -18.74
C TRP A 475 2.38 2.50 -20.12
N ASP A 476 1.63 1.70 -20.89
CA ASP A 476 1.20 2.07 -22.23
C ASP A 476 0.29 3.32 -22.24
N HIS A 477 -0.47 3.55 -21.17
CA HIS A 477 -1.25 4.76 -20.97
C HIS A 477 -0.35 5.95 -20.57
N MET A 478 0.47 5.79 -19.54
CA MET A 478 1.33 6.86 -19.02
C MET A 478 2.37 7.33 -20.04
N ALA A 479 2.93 6.41 -20.83
CA ALA A 479 3.91 6.72 -21.86
C ALA A 479 3.36 7.63 -22.97
N LYS A 480 2.04 7.61 -23.20
CA LYS A 480 1.38 8.52 -24.17
C LYS A 480 1.19 9.92 -23.60
N GLN A 481 1.19 10.05 -22.28
CA GLN A 481 0.95 11.30 -21.55
C GLN A 481 2.24 11.87 -20.94
N LEU A 482 3.43 11.46 -21.42
CA LEU A 482 4.70 11.94 -20.85
C LEU A 482 4.80 13.47 -20.85
N ASP A 483 4.30 14.15 -21.87
CA ASP A 483 4.31 15.62 -21.97
C ASP A 483 3.27 16.31 -21.06
N SER A 484 2.44 15.55 -20.34
CA SER A 484 1.50 16.09 -19.35
C SER A 484 2.22 16.50 -18.07
N ALA A 485 1.77 17.59 -17.47
CA ALA A 485 2.25 18.05 -16.17
C ALA A 485 1.59 17.32 -14.98
N PHE A 486 0.57 16.48 -15.23
CA PHE A 486 -0.16 15.70 -14.21
C PHE A 486 -0.67 16.57 -13.05
N LEU A 487 -1.12 17.80 -13.36
CA LEU A 487 -1.55 18.78 -12.38
C LEU A 487 -2.95 18.47 -11.88
N LEU A 488 -3.15 18.64 -10.57
CA LEU A 488 -4.47 18.61 -9.96
C LEU A 488 -5.18 19.96 -10.17
N PRO A 489 -6.37 19.98 -10.78
CA PRO A 489 -7.18 21.19 -10.83
C PRO A 489 -7.48 21.70 -9.41
N GLY A 490 -7.08 22.93 -9.10
CA GLY A 490 -7.27 23.54 -7.78
C GLY A 490 -6.16 23.30 -6.76
N ALA A 491 -5.11 22.55 -7.09
CA ALA A 491 -3.89 22.60 -6.31
C ALA A 491 -3.25 23.99 -6.45
N GLY A 492 -2.90 24.63 -5.34
CA GLY A 492 -2.28 25.96 -5.34
C GLY A 492 -0.91 25.99 -6.02
N LEU A 493 -0.14 27.08 -5.84
CA LEU A 493 1.22 27.20 -6.38
C LEU A 493 2.15 26.02 -6.02
N GLU A 494 1.86 25.32 -4.92
CA GLU A 494 2.55 24.08 -4.50
C GLU A 494 2.31 22.90 -5.45
N GLY A 495 1.14 22.80 -6.08
CA GLY A 495 0.83 21.76 -7.07
C GLY A 495 1.51 21.99 -8.42
N LEU A 496 1.92 23.23 -8.71
CA LEU A 496 2.73 23.60 -9.88
C LEU A 496 4.22 23.36 -9.65
N ALA A 497 4.65 23.23 -8.39
CA ALA A 497 6.02 23.00 -7.97
C ALA A 497 6.39 21.49 -7.97
N CYS A 498 5.96 20.74 -9.00
CA CYS A 498 6.26 19.32 -9.15
C CYS A 498 7.72 19.04 -9.56
N MET A 499 8.51 20.09 -9.85
CA MET A 499 9.93 20.03 -10.16
C MET A 499 10.73 20.59 -8.97
N SER A 500 11.63 19.79 -8.41
CA SER A 500 12.54 20.28 -7.37
C SER A 500 13.41 21.41 -7.94
N LYS A 501 13.67 22.45 -7.14
CA LYS A 501 14.56 23.56 -7.50
C LYS A 501 16.04 23.17 -7.49
N THR A 502 16.37 22.07 -6.79
CA THR A 502 17.73 21.53 -6.66
C THR A 502 17.77 20.06 -7.07
N ILE A 503 18.96 19.57 -7.44
CA ILE A 503 19.15 18.19 -7.89
C ILE A 503 18.98 17.22 -6.71
N GLY A 504 19.44 17.59 -5.51
CA GLY A 504 19.29 16.80 -4.30
C GLY A 504 17.84 16.67 -3.87
N GLY A 505 17.05 17.75 -3.95
CA GLY A 505 15.62 17.66 -3.67
C GLY A 505 14.88 16.76 -4.68
N TRP A 506 15.36 16.67 -5.91
CA TRP A 506 14.83 15.71 -6.89
C TRP A 506 15.21 14.28 -6.52
N LEU A 507 16.45 14.03 -6.10
CA LEU A 507 16.88 12.72 -5.64
C LEU A 507 16.21 12.31 -4.32
N GLU A 508 15.90 13.24 -3.41
CA GLU A 508 15.07 12.96 -2.24
C GLU A 508 13.67 12.49 -2.63
N GLN A 509 13.05 13.12 -3.64
CA GLN A 509 11.79 12.62 -4.20
C GLN A 509 11.94 11.23 -4.85
N VAL A 510 13.09 10.92 -5.43
CA VAL A 510 13.36 9.58 -5.97
C VAL A 510 13.51 8.58 -4.81
N ARG A 511 14.27 8.93 -3.77
CA ARG A 511 14.51 8.10 -2.58
C ARG A 511 13.23 7.81 -1.81
N SER A 512 12.36 8.80 -1.63
CA SER A 512 11.07 8.60 -0.95
C SER A 512 10.15 7.62 -1.69
N ARG A 513 10.30 7.48 -3.02
CA ARG A 513 9.60 6.45 -3.81
C ARG A 513 10.19 5.06 -3.63
N THR A 514 11.49 4.97 -3.35
CA THR A 514 12.20 3.69 -3.20
C THR A 514 12.20 3.13 -1.79
N CYS A 515 12.10 3.97 -0.76
CA CYS A 515 12.24 3.57 0.65
C CYS A 515 10.87 3.30 1.32
N ASP A 516 9.89 4.17 1.12
CA ASP A 516 8.59 4.08 1.81
C ASP A 516 7.51 3.52 0.89
N SER A 517 7.15 2.23 1.04
CA SER A 517 6.03 1.68 0.26
C SER A 517 4.67 2.22 0.71
N GLY A 518 4.50 2.46 2.02
CA GLY A 518 3.19 2.67 2.64
C GLY A 518 2.68 4.12 2.75
N SER A 519 3.50 5.15 2.55
CA SER A 519 3.08 6.55 2.72
C SER A 519 3.09 7.32 1.38
N VAL A 520 2.07 7.07 0.56
CA VAL A 520 1.81 7.92 -0.62
C VAL A 520 1.33 9.28 -0.14
N GLY A 521 2.09 10.34 -0.42
CA GLY A 521 1.71 11.70 -0.04
C GLY A 521 0.36 12.12 -0.65
N LYS A 522 -0.43 12.90 0.10
CA LYS A 522 -1.70 13.49 -0.39
C LYS A 522 -1.50 14.41 -1.60
N ALA A 523 -0.29 14.92 -1.83
CA ALA A 523 0.07 15.77 -2.95
C ALA A 523 0.64 15.02 -4.16
N GLU A 524 0.91 13.72 -4.08
CA GLU A 524 1.59 13.01 -5.17
C GLU A 524 0.75 12.91 -6.44
N THR A 525 1.34 13.17 -7.60
CA THR A 525 0.67 13.04 -8.90
C THR A 525 0.52 11.58 -9.32
N SER A 526 -0.35 11.30 -10.28
CA SER A 526 -0.53 9.97 -10.87
C SER A 526 0.79 9.41 -11.42
N TRP A 527 1.62 10.24 -12.04
CA TRP A 527 2.97 9.85 -12.47
C TRP A 527 3.85 9.38 -11.31
N GLN A 528 3.88 10.12 -10.19
CA GLN A 528 4.68 9.76 -9.03
C GLN A 528 4.22 8.44 -8.38
N ILE A 529 2.91 8.24 -8.29
CA ILE A 529 2.31 6.99 -7.78
C ILE A 529 2.63 5.82 -8.72
N PHE A 530 2.57 6.04 -10.04
CA PHE A 530 2.97 5.04 -11.02
C PHE A 530 4.45 4.66 -10.90
N LEU A 531 5.35 5.61 -10.63
CA LEU A 531 6.75 5.31 -10.38
C LEU A 531 6.92 4.39 -9.15
N ARG A 532 6.13 4.57 -8.08
CA ARG A 532 6.14 3.64 -6.93
C ARG A 532 5.67 2.23 -7.30
N ILE A 533 4.68 2.10 -8.18
CA ILE A 533 4.28 0.79 -8.72
C ILE A 533 5.45 0.14 -9.45
N ILE A 534 6.17 0.88 -10.30
CA ILE A 534 7.35 0.38 -11.00
C ILE A 534 8.45 -0.05 -10.03
N VAL A 535 8.71 0.71 -8.96
CA VAL A 535 9.63 0.32 -7.90
C VAL A 535 9.23 -1.05 -7.32
N GLY A 536 7.95 -1.25 -7.02
CA GLY A 536 7.46 -2.53 -6.51
C GLY A 536 7.61 -3.69 -7.52
N VAL A 537 7.39 -3.44 -8.82
CA VAL A 537 7.65 -4.41 -9.91
C VAL A 537 9.13 -4.76 -10.03
N VAL A 538 10.03 -3.79 -9.84
CA VAL A 538 11.48 -4.03 -9.86
C VAL A 538 11.89 -4.87 -8.64
N LYS A 539 11.39 -4.52 -7.45
CA LYS A 539 11.68 -5.22 -6.19
C LYS A 539 11.15 -6.64 -6.14
N SER A 540 10.11 -6.97 -6.90
CA SER A 540 9.50 -8.30 -6.86
C SER A 540 10.30 -9.41 -7.54
N GLY A 541 11.33 -9.07 -8.32
CA GLY A 541 12.21 -10.06 -8.93
C GLY A 541 12.44 -9.84 -10.43
N SER A 542 13.36 -10.65 -10.97
CA SER A 542 13.89 -10.44 -12.32
C SER A 542 12.96 -10.77 -13.50
N PRO A 543 12.02 -11.74 -13.48
CA PRO A 543 11.27 -12.09 -14.70
C PRO A 543 10.25 -11.01 -15.07
N GLU A 544 9.44 -10.56 -14.11
CA GLU A 544 8.48 -9.47 -14.28
C GLU A 544 9.19 -8.19 -14.69
N TRP A 545 10.28 -7.84 -13.98
CA TRP A 545 11.09 -6.69 -14.32
C TRP A 545 11.71 -6.81 -15.71
N ARG A 546 12.28 -7.95 -16.11
CA ARG A 546 12.86 -8.13 -17.47
C ARG A 546 11.83 -7.88 -18.57
N GLN A 547 10.60 -8.37 -18.40
CA GLN A 547 9.54 -8.13 -19.37
C GLN A 547 9.10 -6.67 -19.40
N MET A 548 8.94 -6.05 -18.22
CA MET A 548 8.56 -4.65 -18.11
C MET A 548 9.65 -3.72 -18.66
N ARG A 549 10.91 -4.03 -18.34
CA ARG A 549 12.14 -3.37 -18.83
C ARG A 549 12.11 -3.28 -20.35
N GLY A 550 11.94 -4.39 -21.07
CA GLY A 550 11.90 -4.38 -22.54
C GLY A 550 10.81 -3.46 -23.10
N ARG A 551 9.62 -3.46 -22.48
CA ARG A 551 8.51 -2.58 -22.89
C ARG A 551 8.80 -1.11 -22.62
N VAL A 552 9.38 -0.78 -21.46
CA VAL A 552 9.76 0.60 -21.11
C VAL A 552 10.81 1.13 -22.08
N PHE A 553 11.94 0.43 -22.22
CA PHE A 553 13.06 0.89 -23.03
C PHE A 553 12.71 0.96 -24.53
N SER A 554 11.84 0.09 -25.06
CA SER A 554 11.44 0.14 -26.48
C SER A 554 10.72 1.42 -26.91
N LYS A 555 10.20 2.22 -25.97
CA LYS A 555 9.53 3.50 -26.25
C LYS A 555 10.50 4.68 -26.34
N PHE A 556 11.74 4.52 -25.89
CA PHE A 556 12.72 5.60 -25.80
C PHE A 556 13.86 5.36 -26.79
N HIS A 557 13.82 6.10 -27.90
CA HIS A 557 14.90 6.19 -28.89
C HIS A 557 15.29 7.65 -29.09
N SER A 558 16.46 7.92 -29.68
CA SER A 558 17.00 9.29 -29.90
C SER A 558 15.96 10.30 -30.36
N ARG A 559 15.26 9.96 -31.45
CA ARG A 559 14.22 10.82 -32.01
C ARG A 559 13.06 11.12 -31.04
N LYS A 560 12.59 10.14 -30.25
CA LYS A 560 11.47 10.35 -29.32
C LYS A 560 11.88 11.30 -28.20
N MET A 561 13.11 11.20 -27.71
CA MET A 561 13.61 12.10 -26.67
C MET A 561 13.68 13.54 -27.14
N CYS A 562 14.08 13.79 -28.39
CA CYS A 562 14.07 15.14 -28.97
C CYS A 562 12.65 15.70 -29.18
N GLU A 563 11.66 14.83 -29.45
CA GLU A 563 10.25 15.22 -29.65
C GLU A 563 9.50 15.56 -28.34
N LEU A 564 10.03 15.19 -27.16
CA LEU A 564 9.38 15.45 -25.87
C LEU A 564 9.51 16.92 -25.45
N THR A 565 8.47 17.45 -24.81
CA THR A 565 8.50 18.75 -24.12
C THR A 565 9.49 18.73 -22.94
N PRO A 566 9.88 19.90 -22.39
CA PRO A 566 10.67 19.95 -21.15
C PRO A 566 10.03 19.14 -20.00
N THR A 567 8.69 19.18 -19.89
CA THR A 567 7.92 18.36 -18.94
C THR A 567 8.06 16.87 -19.23
N GLY A 568 7.93 16.45 -20.50
CA GLY A 568 8.12 15.08 -20.92
C GLY A 568 9.51 14.54 -20.67
N LEU A 569 10.53 15.37 -20.86
CA LEU A 569 11.90 15.05 -20.50
C LEU A 569 12.05 14.88 -18.99
N HIS A 570 11.54 15.80 -18.18
CA HIS A 570 11.58 15.68 -16.71
C HIS A 570 10.91 14.40 -16.21
N ASN A 571 9.73 14.06 -16.74
CA ASN A 571 9.02 12.83 -16.38
C ASN A 571 9.85 11.59 -16.74
N THR A 572 10.38 11.57 -17.95
CA THR A 572 11.26 10.49 -18.44
C THR A 572 12.52 10.35 -17.59
N ILE A 573 13.15 11.45 -17.20
CA ILE A 573 14.31 11.46 -16.31
C ILE A 573 13.96 10.91 -14.93
N SER A 574 12.84 11.37 -14.37
CA SER A 574 12.36 10.89 -13.06
C SER A 574 12.15 9.37 -13.06
N LEU A 575 11.63 8.80 -14.15
CA LEU A 575 11.51 7.35 -14.31
C LEU A 575 12.89 6.68 -14.28
N PHE A 576 13.83 7.14 -15.09
CA PHE A 576 15.15 6.52 -15.17
C PHE A 576 15.94 6.64 -13.87
N LEU A 577 15.90 7.79 -13.19
CA LEU A 577 16.51 7.94 -11.86
C LEU A 577 15.84 7.01 -10.83
N THR A 578 14.52 6.84 -10.89
CA THR A 578 13.81 5.90 -10.00
C THR A 578 14.21 4.45 -10.26
N LEU A 579 14.33 4.05 -11.53
CA LEU A 579 14.82 2.73 -11.91
C LEU A 579 16.26 2.51 -11.45
N ALA A 580 17.13 3.48 -11.75
CA ALA A 580 18.53 3.48 -11.36
C ALA A 580 18.70 3.37 -9.84
N ALA A 581 17.89 4.06 -9.06
CA ALA A 581 17.91 4.00 -7.60
C ALA A 581 17.48 2.61 -7.09
N THR A 582 16.49 1.99 -7.72
CA THR A 582 15.89 0.73 -7.24
C THR A 582 16.67 -0.53 -7.60
N THR A 583 17.33 -0.57 -8.76
CA THR A 583 18.05 -1.79 -9.20
C THR A 583 19.36 -1.99 -8.42
N THR A 584 19.53 -3.19 -7.85
CA THR A 584 20.78 -3.64 -7.19
C THR A 584 21.76 -4.25 -8.17
N ASP A 585 21.26 -4.87 -9.25
CA ASP A 585 22.06 -5.69 -10.16
C ASP A 585 22.30 -4.95 -11.48
N SER A 586 23.59 -4.65 -11.71
CA SER A 586 24.21 -4.03 -12.88
C SER A 586 24.20 -2.48 -12.96
N PRO A 587 25.38 -1.83 -12.98
CA PRO A 587 25.51 -0.45 -13.43
C PRO A 587 25.02 -0.24 -14.88
N ASP A 588 24.85 -1.31 -15.68
CA ASP A 588 24.36 -1.29 -17.06
C ASP A 588 22.93 -0.72 -17.26
N VAL A 589 22.07 -0.75 -16.25
CA VAL A 589 20.70 -0.17 -16.33
C VAL A 589 20.75 1.37 -16.28
N VAL A 590 21.74 1.92 -15.57
CA VAL A 590 21.99 3.37 -15.48
C VAL A 590 22.84 3.84 -16.65
N ASP A 591 23.85 3.05 -17.03
CA ASP A 591 24.88 3.45 -17.99
C ASP A 591 24.53 3.25 -19.46
N GLN A 592 23.92 2.12 -19.87
CA GLN A 592 23.97 1.75 -21.29
C GLN A 592 22.71 2.08 -22.10
N GLN A 593 21.52 1.96 -21.51
CA GLN A 593 20.25 2.08 -22.27
C GLN A 593 19.40 3.31 -21.91
N ALA A 594 19.52 3.83 -20.68
CA ALA A 594 18.83 5.06 -20.28
C ALA A 594 19.48 6.32 -20.87
N TRP A 595 20.79 6.28 -21.12
CA TRP A 595 21.52 7.39 -21.73
C TRP A 595 21.48 7.36 -23.28
N GLY A 596 21.46 6.17 -23.89
CA GLY A 596 21.52 6.00 -25.36
C GLY A 596 20.39 6.65 -26.15
N ALA A 597 19.26 6.95 -25.51
CA ALA A 597 18.14 7.63 -26.15
C ALA A 597 18.32 9.15 -26.28
N ALA A 598 19.41 9.77 -25.80
CA ALA A 598 19.64 11.22 -25.93
C ALA A 598 20.90 11.56 -26.76
N GLU A 599 21.43 10.61 -27.54
CA GLU A 599 22.77 10.69 -28.13
C GLU A 599 22.95 11.64 -29.33
N SER A 600 21.89 12.27 -29.86
CA SER A 600 22.05 13.31 -30.89
C SER A 600 21.62 14.69 -30.38
N CYS A 601 22.60 15.45 -29.90
CA CYS A 601 22.43 16.79 -29.35
C CYS A 601 22.20 17.88 -30.40
N ALA A 602 22.38 17.57 -31.68
CA ALA A 602 22.24 18.54 -32.77
C ALA A 602 20.80 19.06 -32.94
N ASP A 603 19.81 18.32 -32.42
CA ASP A 603 18.38 18.56 -32.65
C ASP A 603 17.62 19.06 -31.40
N LEU A 604 18.29 19.26 -30.26
CA LEU A 604 17.65 19.68 -29.02
C LEU A 604 17.29 21.18 -29.05
N GLN A 605 16.08 21.50 -28.60
CA GLN A 605 15.60 22.87 -28.43
C GLN A 605 16.25 23.50 -27.18
N PRO A 606 16.51 24.83 -27.17
CA PRO A 606 17.14 25.52 -26.04
C PRO A 606 16.48 25.27 -24.68
N GLN A 607 15.16 25.11 -24.64
CA GLN A 607 14.37 24.86 -23.43
C GLN A 607 14.56 23.44 -22.85
N GLN A 608 15.08 22.49 -23.63
CA GLN A 608 15.30 21.11 -23.23
C GLN A 608 16.67 20.91 -22.56
N VAL A 609 17.64 21.75 -22.89
CA VAL A 609 19.03 21.63 -22.43
C VAL A 609 19.17 21.69 -20.90
N PRO A 610 18.52 22.63 -20.17
CA PRO A 610 18.58 22.67 -18.70
C PRO A 610 18.15 21.36 -18.03
N VAL A 611 17.12 20.71 -18.59
CA VAL A 611 16.54 19.48 -18.07
C VAL A 611 17.50 18.29 -18.28
N VAL A 612 18.19 18.25 -19.42
CA VAL A 612 19.22 17.23 -19.71
C VAL A 612 20.47 17.43 -18.84
N LEU A 613 20.88 18.67 -18.57
CA LEU A 613 21.98 18.96 -17.66
C LEU A 613 21.64 18.55 -16.21
N ALA A 614 20.43 18.89 -15.76
CA ALA A 614 19.94 18.48 -14.44
C ALA A 614 19.90 16.95 -14.29
N ARG A 615 19.50 16.23 -15.36
CA ARG A 615 19.57 14.75 -15.42
C ARG A 615 20.98 14.24 -15.23
N ALA A 616 21.95 14.79 -15.97
CA ALA A 616 23.33 14.32 -15.94
C ALA A 616 23.94 14.48 -14.55
N ALA A 617 23.74 15.63 -13.93
CA ALA A 617 24.20 15.88 -12.56
C ALA A 617 23.47 15.01 -11.52
N GLY A 618 22.15 14.81 -11.63
CA GLY A 618 21.41 13.90 -10.75
C GLY A 618 21.79 12.43 -10.90
N GLY A 619 22.04 11.97 -12.13
CA GLY A 619 22.55 10.64 -12.41
C GLY A 619 23.97 10.45 -11.88
N GLY A 620 24.84 11.45 -12.06
CA GLY A 620 26.20 11.47 -11.49
C GLY A 620 26.19 11.39 -9.97
N LEU A 621 25.34 12.18 -9.30
CA LEU A 621 25.19 12.12 -7.84
C LEU A 621 24.72 10.74 -7.37
N LEU A 622 23.72 10.16 -8.04
CA LEU A 622 23.23 8.82 -7.71
C LEU A 622 24.30 7.72 -7.90
N LEU A 623 25.11 7.81 -8.96
CA LEU A 623 26.23 6.89 -9.19
C LEU A 623 27.30 7.03 -8.09
N VAL A 624 27.65 8.26 -7.71
CA VAL A 624 28.60 8.52 -6.63
C VAL A 624 28.08 7.98 -5.29
N GLU A 625 26.79 8.18 -4.97
CA GLU A 625 26.16 7.60 -3.77
C GLU A 625 26.19 6.06 -3.76
N LYS A 626 26.11 5.43 -4.94
CA LYS A 626 26.22 3.97 -5.11
C LYS A 626 27.66 3.45 -5.22
N GLY A 627 28.66 4.33 -5.16
CA GLY A 627 30.08 3.94 -5.31
C GLY A 627 30.48 3.57 -6.74
N CYS A 628 29.79 4.09 -7.75
CA CYS A 628 30.06 3.84 -9.17
C CYS A 628 30.80 5.02 -9.83
N GLU A 629 31.66 4.71 -10.80
CA GLU A 629 32.41 5.71 -11.58
C GLU A 629 31.49 6.56 -12.47
N VAL A 630 31.77 7.86 -12.61
CA VAL A 630 30.95 8.80 -13.41
C VAL A 630 31.50 9.12 -14.81
N THR A 631 32.56 8.45 -15.25
CA THR A 631 33.25 8.74 -16.53
C THR A 631 32.31 8.67 -17.74
N GLN A 632 31.43 7.67 -17.81
CA GLN A 632 30.48 7.55 -18.92
C GLN A 632 29.47 8.70 -18.97
N VAL A 633 29.03 9.20 -17.81
CA VAL A 633 28.16 10.37 -17.71
C VAL A 633 28.90 11.62 -18.19
N ALA A 634 30.16 11.76 -17.78
CA ALA A 634 31.03 12.87 -18.17
C ALA A 634 31.34 12.90 -19.68
N GLU A 635 31.69 11.77 -20.28
CA GLU A 635 32.00 11.65 -21.72
C GLU A 635 30.85 12.13 -22.60
N ARG A 636 29.62 11.92 -22.13
CA ARG A 636 28.42 12.26 -22.89
C ARG A 636 27.88 13.65 -22.52
N LEU A 637 28.16 14.16 -21.31
CA LEU A 637 27.84 15.53 -20.89
C LEU A 637 28.79 16.58 -21.50
N SER A 638 30.07 16.24 -21.65
CA SER A 638 31.10 17.15 -22.17
C SER A 638 30.76 17.75 -23.55
N PRO A 639 30.38 16.97 -24.59
CA PRO A 639 30.02 17.53 -25.90
C PRO A 639 28.75 18.39 -25.86
N LEU A 640 27.79 18.07 -24.98
CA LEU A 640 26.58 18.86 -24.75
C LEU A 640 26.93 20.26 -24.23
N VAL A 641 27.68 20.31 -23.13
CA VAL A 641 28.07 21.58 -22.50
C VAL A 641 28.95 22.38 -23.46
N ALA A 642 29.89 21.75 -24.16
CA ALA A 642 30.75 22.41 -25.13
C ALA A 642 29.97 23.00 -26.31
N ALA A 643 29.04 22.25 -26.90
CA ALA A 643 28.21 22.72 -28.02
C ALA A 643 27.37 23.95 -27.63
N VAL A 644 26.77 23.89 -26.44
CA VAL A 644 25.93 24.98 -25.94
C VAL A 644 26.78 26.19 -25.59
N CYS A 645 27.91 26.01 -24.90
CA CYS A 645 28.86 27.08 -24.62
C CYS A 645 29.38 27.74 -25.90
N HIS A 646 29.64 26.97 -26.96
CA HIS A 646 30.06 27.49 -28.25
C HIS A 646 28.97 28.31 -28.95
N GLN A 647 27.71 27.85 -28.91
CA GLN A 647 26.58 28.58 -29.47
C GLN A 647 26.38 29.92 -28.74
N LEU A 648 26.45 29.91 -27.42
CA LEU A 648 26.27 31.10 -26.59
C LEU A 648 27.44 32.08 -26.71
N ALA A 649 28.67 31.58 -26.83
CA ALA A 649 29.84 32.43 -27.11
C ALA A 649 29.74 33.12 -28.49
N ARG A 650 29.03 32.53 -29.46
CA ARG A 650 28.76 33.16 -30.77
C ARG A 650 27.65 34.20 -30.70
N ASP A 651 26.61 33.95 -29.91
CA ASP A 651 25.43 34.81 -29.82
C ASP A 651 25.52 35.90 -28.72
N SER A 652 26.60 35.91 -27.92
CA SER A 652 26.88 36.87 -26.84
C SER A 652 26.89 38.35 -27.28
N ARG A 653 26.97 38.63 -28.59
CA ARG A 653 26.91 39.99 -29.16
C ARG A 653 25.47 40.48 -29.46
N LYS A 654 24.44 39.65 -29.24
CA LYS A 654 23.05 39.91 -29.70
C LYS A 654 22.06 40.45 -28.63
N GLY A 655 22.51 40.79 -27.42
CA GLY A 655 21.72 41.52 -26.40
C GLY A 655 21.15 40.67 -25.24
N GLY A 656 20.37 41.31 -24.36
CA GLY A 656 20.00 40.80 -23.01
C GLY A 656 19.06 39.59 -22.93
N HIS A 657 18.33 39.24 -23.99
CA HIS A 657 17.49 38.02 -24.03
C HIS A 657 18.34 36.74 -24.00
N VAL A 658 19.49 36.77 -24.69
CA VAL A 658 20.47 35.66 -24.72
C VAL A 658 21.08 35.42 -23.33
N MET A 659 21.19 36.47 -22.51
CA MET A 659 21.73 36.39 -21.14
C MET A 659 20.76 35.70 -20.17
N ALA A 660 19.45 35.89 -20.34
CA ALA A 660 18.46 35.14 -19.56
C ALA A 660 18.43 33.64 -19.93
N GLU A 661 18.63 33.31 -21.22
CA GLU A 661 18.75 31.93 -21.70
C GLU A 661 20.04 31.25 -21.20
N LEU A 662 21.15 32.01 -21.13
CA LEU A 662 22.41 31.61 -20.48
C LEU A 662 22.22 31.22 -19.02
N GLY A 663 21.47 32.01 -18.26
CA GLY A 663 21.19 31.72 -16.86
C GLY A 663 20.39 30.47 -16.62
N GLN A 664 19.38 30.22 -17.46
CA GLN A 664 18.59 28.98 -17.35
C GLN A 664 19.42 27.72 -17.63
N LEU A 665 20.55 27.83 -18.31
CA LEU A 665 21.46 26.73 -18.60
C LEU A 665 22.50 26.49 -17.49
N LEU A 666 23.16 27.55 -17.03
CA LEU A 666 24.29 27.44 -16.09
C LEU A 666 23.86 27.09 -14.66
N ILE A 667 22.62 27.45 -14.29
CA ILE A 667 22.06 27.13 -12.96
C ILE A 667 21.96 25.61 -12.73
N PRO A 668 21.37 24.80 -13.63
CA PRO A 668 21.40 23.34 -13.52
C PRO A 668 22.81 22.73 -13.46
N TYR A 669 23.76 23.28 -14.23
CA TYR A 669 25.14 22.80 -14.25
C TYR A 669 25.84 23.01 -12.90
N ALA A 670 25.52 24.09 -12.19
CA ALA A 670 26.02 24.32 -10.84
C ALA A 670 25.51 23.30 -9.80
N GLY A 671 24.47 22.52 -10.11
CA GLY A 671 24.05 21.40 -9.26
C GLY A 671 25.07 20.27 -9.16
N LEU A 672 26.16 20.30 -9.95
CA LEU A 672 27.36 19.49 -9.71
C LEU A 672 27.97 19.71 -8.32
N GLN A 673 27.71 20.86 -7.68
CA GLN A 673 28.11 21.12 -6.28
C GLN A 673 27.79 19.93 -5.36
N GLU A 674 26.57 19.42 -5.45
CA GLU A 674 26.08 18.37 -4.58
C GLU A 674 26.82 17.04 -4.81
N VAL A 675 27.24 16.75 -6.06
CA VAL A 675 28.05 15.56 -6.41
C VAL A 675 29.38 15.57 -5.66
N PHE A 676 30.04 16.72 -5.58
CA PHE A 676 31.31 16.86 -4.87
C PHE A 676 31.11 16.86 -3.34
N GLU A 677 30.05 17.47 -2.84
CA GLU A 677 29.75 17.49 -1.40
C GLU A 677 29.46 16.10 -0.82
N HIS A 678 28.75 15.24 -1.57
CA HIS A 678 28.39 13.88 -1.16
C HIS A 678 29.46 12.84 -1.48
N SER A 679 30.52 13.19 -2.20
CA SER A 679 31.59 12.25 -2.54
C SER A 679 32.45 11.92 -1.33
N HIS A 680 32.64 10.63 -1.03
CA HIS A 680 33.49 10.20 0.08
C HIS A 680 34.97 10.51 -0.17
N ASP A 681 35.53 10.13 -1.32
CA ASP A 681 36.99 10.12 -1.59
C ASP A 681 37.40 10.78 -2.93
N LEU A 682 36.45 11.26 -3.74
CA LEU A 682 36.67 11.77 -5.11
C LEU A 682 37.28 10.75 -6.09
N GLY A 683 37.31 9.45 -5.74
CA GLY A 683 37.97 8.39 -6.50
C GLY A 683 37.17 7.86 -7.69
N LEU A 684 35.96 8.37 -7.95
CA LEU A 684 35.01 7.86 -8.93
C LEU A 684 35.00 8.69 -10.23
N ALA A 685 36.13 9.34 -10.55
CA ALA A 685 36.30 10.22 -11.71
C ALA A 685 35.39 11.46 -11.73
N GLN A 686 35.04 12.01 -10.55
CA GLN A 686 34.20 13.21 -10.45
C GLN A 686 34.80 14.43 -11.17
N HIS A 687 36.13 14.51 -11.30
CA HIS A 687 36.82 15.56 -12.07
C HIS A 687 36.38 15.62 -13.54
N SER A 688 35.96 14.48 -14.13
CA SER A 688 35.51 14.39 -15.52
C SER A 688 34.19 15.15 -15.76
N LEU A 689 33.37 15.36 -14.72
CA LEU A 689 32.12 16.13 -14.82
C LEU A 689 32.36 17.63 -15.00
N ILE A 690 33.58 18.13 -14.75
CA ILE A 690 33.96 19.51 -15.01
C ILE A 690 34.21 19.65 -16.52
N CYS A 691 33.13 19.97 -17.25
CA CYS A 691 33.11 20.05 -18.70
C CYS A 691 33.82 21.30 -19.24
N GLY A 692 34.38 21.14 -20.44
CA GLY A 692 35.11 22.18 -21.13
C GLY A 692 34.24 23.34 -21.62
N GLY A 693 34.78 24.56 -21.57
CA GLY A 693 34.20 25.74 -22.25
C GLY A 693 33.27 26.62 -21.40
N VAL A 694 32.86 26.19 -20.20
CA VAL A 694 32.03 27.00 -19.28
C VAL A 694 32.74 28.31 -18.90
N GLY A 695 34.03 28.24 -18.58
CA GLY A 695 34.83 29.42 -18.22
C GLY A 695 34.93 30.49 -19.31
N VAL A 696 34.76 30.12 -20.59
CA VAL A 696 34.79 31.07 -21.72
C VAL A 696 33.52 31.92 -21.79
N VAL A 697 32.41 31.39 -21.27
CA VAL A 697 31.09 32.01 -21.36
C VAL A 697 30.76 32.84 -20.12
N LEU A 698 31.32 32.49 -18.95
CA LEU A 698 31.15 33.21 -17.68
C LEU A 698 31.38 34.73 -17.72
N PRO A 699 32.33 35.29 -18.51
CA PRO A 699 32.47 36.74 -18.63
C PRO A 699 31.24 37.48 -19.13
N HIS A 700 30.35 36.77 -19.81
CA HIS A 700 29.11 37.31 -20.37
C HIS A 700 27.91 37.00 -19.47
N ALA A 701 28.04 36.12 -18.47
CA ALA A 701 26.95 35.68 -17.61
C ALA A 701 26.52 36.75 -16.58
N ALA A 702 25.28 36.66 -16.09
CA ALA A 702 24.79 37.54 -15.04
C ALA A 702 25.48 37.26 -13.69
N ALA A 703 25.54 38.25 -12.80
CA ALA A 703 26.20 38.11 -11.50
C ALA A 703 25.65 36.94 -10.64
N ALA A 704 24.36 36.62 -10.76
CA ALA A 704 23.74 35.49 -10.08
C ALA A 704 24.23 34.14 -10.62
N GLU A 705 24.43 34.03 -11.93
CA GLU A 705 24.87 32.81 -12.63
C GLU A 705 26.35 32.53 -12.36
N VAL A 706 27.17 33.59 -12.40
CA VAL A 706 28.57 33.54 -12.00
C VAL A 706 28.66 33.08 -10.54
N LYS A 707 27.87 33.67 -9.63
CA LYS A 707 27.87 33.28 -8.21
C LYS A 707 27.57 31.80 -8.01
N VAL A 708 26.54 31.28 -8.69
CA VAL A 708 26.08 29.89 -8.53
C VAL A 708 27.09 28.90 -9.14
N THR A 709 27.61 29.17 -10.33
CA THR A 709 28.58 28.29 -11.02
C THR A 709 29.95 28.29 -10.32
N VAL A 710 30.44 29.46 -9.92
CA VAL A 710 31.70 29.61 -9.17
C VAL A 710 31.58 28.99 -7.78
N GLY A 711 30.44 29.16 -7.11
CA GLY A 711 30.16 28.52 -5.82
C GLY A 711 30.23 26.99 -5.88
N ALA A 712 29.75 26.38 -6.97
CA ALA A 712 29.85 24.93 -7.15
C ALA A 712 31.30 24.43 -7.27
N MET A 713 32.15 25.17 -7.99
CA MET A 713 33.58 24.84 -8.09
C MET A 713 34.32 25.10 -6.76
N ASP A 714 33.92 26.14 -6.03
CA ASP A 714 34.49 26.46 -4.72
C ASP A 714 34.17 25.35 -3.70
N ALA A 715 32.94 24.82 -3.74
CA ALA A 715 32.55 23.64 -2.96
C ALA A 715 33.35 22.39 -3.34
N ALA A 716 33.62 22.17 -4.63
CA ALA A 716 34.45 21.07 -5.12
C ALA A 716 35.89 21.15 -4.56
N LEU A 717 36.52 22.32 -4.64
CA LEU A 717 37.84 22.56 -4.05
C LEU A 717 37.80 22.48 -2.51
N GLY A 718 36.75 22.98 -1.88
CA GLY A 718 36.53 22.85 -0.45
C GLY A 718 36.46 21.38 0.01
N ARG A 719 35.87 20.49 -0.79
CA ARG A 719 35.90 19.04 -0.53
C ARG A 719 37.32 18.49 -0.63
N VAL A 720 38.08 18.87 -1.66
CA VAL A 720 39.49 18.47 -1.83
C VAL A 720 40.34 18.89 -0.61
N LEU A 721 40.18 20.12 -0.12
CA LEU A 721 40.87 20.63 1.07
C LEU A 721 40.50 19.86 2.34
N ARG A 722 39.22 19.52 2.53
CA ARG A 722 38.77 18.72 3.69
C ARG A 722 39.35 17.32 3.69
N LEU A 723 39.43 16.67 2.53
CA LEU A 723 39.97 15.32 2.40
C LEU A 723 41.49 15.28 2.54
N SER A 724 42.19 16.27 2.01
CA SER A 724 43.65 16.39 2.13
C SER A 724 44.13 16.74 3.54
N ALA A 725 43.26 17.31 4.39
CA ALA A 725 43.56 17.53 5.81
C ALA A 725 43.58 16.23 6.64
N HIS A 726 43.09 15.10 6.13
CA HIS A 726 43.04 13.81 6.83
C HIS A 726 44.09 12.84 6.26
N PRO A 727 45.12 12.45 7.04
CA PRO A 727 46.27 11.67 6.55
C PRO A 727 45.96 10.22 6.12
N ASP A 728 44.79 9.69 6.46
CA ASP A 728 44.39 8.30 6.17
C ASP A 728 43.88 8.07 4.73
N THR A 729 43.79 9.13 3.91
CA THR A 729 43.17 9.10 2.57
C THR A 729 44.19 9.34 1.45
N ILE A 730 45.16 8.41 1.27
CA ILE A 730 46.23 8.51 0.26
C ILE A 730 45.67 8.63 -1.18
N THR A 731 44.54 7.98 -1.48
CA THR A 731 43.83 8.07 -2.77
C THR A 731 43.21 9.45 -3.04
N ALA A 732 42.85 10.21 -2.00
CA ALA A 732 42.27 11.54 -2.13
C ALA A 732 43.29 12.59 -2.61
N GLY A 733 44.60 12.35 -2.42
CA GLY A 733 45.65 13.23 -2.94
C GLY A 733 45.73 13.22 -4.47
N VAL A 734 45.69 12.03 -5.09
CA VAL A 734 45.73 11.86 -6.55
C VAL A 734 44.39 12.23 -7.20
N ALA A 735 43.28 11.78 -6.61
CA ALA A 735 41.94 12.12 -7.08
C ALA A 735 41.62 13.62 -6.92
N GLY A 736 42.05 14.22 -5.80
CA GLY A 736 41.93 15.65 -5.55
C GLY A 736 42.77 16.48 -6.50
N ALA A 737 43.99 16.04 -6.86
CA ALA A 737 44.82 16.71 -7.86
C ALA A 737 44.13 16.79 -9.23
N ALA A 738 43.44 15.73 -9.67
CA ALA A 738 42.69 15.73 -10.93
C ALA A 738 41.53 16.74 -10.93
N VAL A 739 40.82 16.91 -9.80
CA VAL A 739 39.77 17.94 -9.65
C VAL A 739 40.39 19.33 -9.74
N VAL A 740 41.50 19.57 -9.03
CA VAL A 740 42.20 20.86 -9.02
C VAL A 740 42.72 21.23 -10.42
N GLU A 741 43.28 20.27 -11.14
CA GLU A 741 43.76 20.46 -12.51
C GLU A 741 42.59 20.80 -13.46
N ALA A 742 41.47 20.09 -13.35
CA ALA A 742 40.28 20.36 -14.16
C ALA A 742 39.70 21.76 -13.89
N VAL A 743 39.57 22.16 -12.62
CA VAL A 743 39.12 23.52 -12.25
C VAL A 743 40.10 24.58 -12.78
N TRP A 744 41.40 24.36 -12.63
CA TRP A 744 42.43 25.28 -13.12
C TRP A 744 42.35 25.46 -14.64
N ARG A 745 42.24 24.35 -15.38
CA ARG A 745 42.17 24.36 -16.85
C ARG A 745 40.98 25.16 -17.34
N GLU A 746 39.81 24.95 -16.76
CA GLU A 746 38.56 25.55 -17.26
C GLU A 746 38.29 26.94 -16.71
N TYR A 747 38.54 27.19 -15.42
CA TYR A 747 38.19 28.45 -14.76
C TYR A 747 39.40 29.38 -14.54
N GLY A 748 40.63 28.87 -14.60
CA GLY A 748 41.85 29.67 -14.41
C GLY A 748 41.95 30.89 -15.35
N PRO A 749 41.71 30.77 -16.67
CA PRO A 749 41.71 31.91 -17.58
C PRO A 749 40.66 32.97 -17.23
N PHE A 750 39.45 32.53 -16.84
CA PHE A 750 38.36 33.40 -16.39
C PHE A 750 38.75 34.16 -15.12
N LEU A 751 39.27 33.47 -14.11
CA LEU A 751 39.71 34.06 -12.85
C LEU A 751 40.80 35.12 -13.07
N LYS A 752 41.77 34.86 -13.95
CA LYS A 752 42.82 35.82 -14.30
C LYS A 752 42.27 37.08 -14.98
N SER A 753 41.33 36.91 -15.90
CA SER A 753 40.66 38.03 -16.58
C SER A 753 39.87 38.90 -15.60
N PHE A 754 39.05 38.28 -14.75
CA PHE A 754 38.22 39.01 -13.77
C PHE A 754 39.00 39.61 -12.60
N ALA A 755 40.14 39.02 -12.21
CA ALA A 755 41.02 39.58 -11.18
C ALA A 755 41.57 40.98 -11.54
N THR A 756 41.48 41.40 -12.81
CA THR A 756 41.92 42.72 -13.29
C THR A 756 40.76 43.73 -13.44
N THR A 757 39.53 43.33 -13.07
CA THR A 757 38.35 44.19 -13.15
C THR A 757 38.16 45.00 -11.85
N LEU A 758 37.61 46.21 -11.96
CA LEU A 758 37.43 47.14 -10.82
C LEU A 758 36.41 46.65 -9.77
N THR A 759 35.47 45.77 -10.13
CA THR A 759 34.39 45.28 -9.25
C THR A 759 34.07 43.79 -9.49
N PRO A 760 34.97 42.86 -9.12
CA PRO A 760 34.72 41.43 -9.32
C PRO A 760 33.56 40.92 -8.44
N PRO A 761 32.72 39.99 -8.93
CA PRO A 761 31.68 39.36 -8.11
C PRO A 761 32.28 38.69 -6.86
N LYS A 762 31.64 38.84 -5.69
CA LYS A 762 32.16 38.32 -4.39
C LYS A 762 32.53 36.83 -4.38
N ALA A 763 31.94 36.01 -5.25
CA ALA A 763 32.25 34.57 -5.34
C ALA A 763 33.62 34.28 -5.99
N VAL A 764 34.10 35.18 -6.87
CA VAL A 764 35.32 34.98 -7.66
C VAL A 764 36.59 34.99 -6.80
N PRO A 765 36.78 35.93 -5.85
CA PRO A 765 37.92 35.88 -4.92
C PRO A 765 37.93 34.61 -4.05
N SER A 766 36.77 34.11 -3.61
CA SER A 766 36.66 32.88 -2.82
C SER A 766 37.22 31.67 -3.58
N LEU A 767 36.74 31.45 -4.81
CA LEU A 767 37.22 30.37 -5.66
C LEU A 767 38.72 30.49 -5.95
N ALA A 768 39.21 31.70 -6.22
CA ALA A 768 40.64 31.93 -6.47
C ALA A 768 41.50 31.60 -5.25
N ALA A 769 41.04 31.93 -4.04
CA ALA A 769 41.72 31.59 -2.80
C ALA A 769 41.76 30.06 -2.58
N SER A 770 40.61 29.39 -2.71
CA SER A 770 40.52 27.93 -2.59
C SER A 770 41.40 27.21 -3.61
N LEU A 771 41.42 27.69 -4.87
CA LEU A 771 42.25 27.12 -5.93
C LEU A 771 43.74 27.31 -5.67
N THR A 772 44.13 28.49 -5.18
CA THR A 772 45.51 28.79 -4.79
C THR A 772 45.97 27.87 -3.66
N LEU A 773 45.13 27.68 -2.64
CA LEU A 773 45.43 26.82 -1.50
C LEU A 773 45.58 25.35 -1.92
N CYS A 774 44.65 24.84 -2.75
CA CYS A 774 44.74 23.49 -3.30
C CYS A 774 46.02 23.28 -4.13
N LEU A 775 46.37 24.23 -5.00
CA LEU A 775 47.58 24.16 -5.83
C LEU A 775 48.87 24.19 -4.98
N ALA A 776 48.87 24.93 -3.88
CA ALA A 776 50.00 24.99 -2.95
C ALA A 776 50.18 23.69 -2.14
N GLN A 777 49.08 23.02 -1.78
CA GLN A 777 49.09 21.83 -0.92
C GLN A 777 49.25 20.51 -1.66
N LEU A 778 48.73 20.39 -2.90
CA LEU A 778 48.61 19.10 -3.59
C LEU A 778 49.52 18.94 -4.81
N VAL A 779 49.93 20.03 -5.45
CA VAL A 779 50.72 19.99 -6.68
C VAL A 779 52.19 20.22 -6.36
N ASP A 780 52.84 19.22 -5.75
CA ASP A 780 54.28 19.24 -5.51
C ASP A 780 55.11 18.89 -6.76
N GLN A 781 54.46 18.62 -7.91
CA GLN A 781 55.11 18.13 -9.14
C GLN A 781 54.93 18.97 -10.41
N ALA A 782 54.41 20.21 -10.36
CA ALA A 782 54.40 21.07 -11.54
C ALA A 782 54.78 22.54 -11.24
N ALA A 783 56.03 22.89 -11.54
CA ALA A 783 56.57 24.25 -11.34
C ALA A 783 55.73 25.35 -12.04
N THR A 784 55.08 25.01 -13.16
CA THR A 784 54.24 25.90 -13.96
C THR A 784 52.95 26.35 -13.26
N HIS A 785 52.41 25.54 -12.34
CA HIS A 785 51.16 25.86 -11.65
C HIS A 785 51.38 26.65 -10.35
N LYS A 786 52.53 26.47 -9.67
CA LYS A 786 52.91 27.26 -8.48
C LYS A 786 53.11 28.74 -8.80
N GLU A 787 53.80 29.07 -9.88
CA GLU A 787 53.96 30.48 -10.33
C GLU A 787 52.62 31.11 -10.72
N ALA A 788 51.74 30.36 -11.37
CA ALA A 788 50.45 30.85 -11.81
C ALA A 788 49.44 31.03 -10.65
N ALA A 789 49.52 30.19 -9.60
CA ALA A 789 48.78 30.34 -8.35
C ALA A 789 49.26 31.57 -7.56
N SER A 790 50.58 31.77 -7.46
CA SER A 790 51.18 32.96 -6.86
C SER A 790 50.76 34.25 -7.58
N GLY A 791 50.67 34.22 -8.92
CA GLY A 791 50.21 35.36 -9.71
C GLY A 791 48.73 35.70 -9.49
N LEU A 792 47.85 34.70 -9.39
CA LEU A 792 46.43 34.91 -9.06
C LEU A 792 46.24 35.50 -7.66
N PHE A 793 46.97 34.97 -6.66
CA PHE A 793 46.96 35.46 -5.29
C PHE A 793 47.43 36.92 -5.19
N HIS A 794 48.52 37.27 -5.90
CA HIS A 794 49.01 38.66 -5.94
C HIS A 794 48.04 39.63 -6.62
N CYS A 795 47.29 39.21 -7.65
CA CYS A 795 46.31 40.07 -8.30
C CYS A 795 45.18 40.49 -7.34
N PHE A 796 44.70 39.59 -6.48
CA PHE A 796 43.64 39.92 -5.52
C PHE A 796 44.14 40.71 -4.31
N LEU A 797 45.36 40.44 -3.81
CA LEU A 797 45.98 41.21 -2.72
C LEU A 797 46.29 42.67 -3.11
N ASN A 798 46.73 42.90 -4.35
CA ASN A 798 47.07 44.25 -4.84
C ASN A 798 45.84 45.10 -5.20
N HIS A 799 44.64 44.51 -5.31
CA HIS A 799 43.39 45.22 -5.59
C HIS A 799 42.55 45.54 -4.34
N GLU A 800 42.84 44.93 -3.18
CA GLU A 800 42.23 45.34 -1.89
C GLU A 800 42.67 46.77 -1.46
N SER A 801 43.72 47.34 -2.05
CA SER A 801 44.17 48.70 -1.75
C SER A 801 43.40 49.82 -2.46
N VAL A 802 42.32 49.54 -3.19
CA VAL A 802 41.46 50.58 -3.81
C VAL A 802 39.98 50.35 -3.50
N SER A 803 39.62 50.47 -2.22
CA SER A 803 38.33 51.06 -1.82
C SER A 803 38.38 51.53 -0.36
N PRO A 804 38.36 52.85 -0.13
CA PRO A 804 37.50 53.42 0.90
C PRO A 804 36.53 54.39 0.22
N GLY A 805 35.28 53.98 0.09
CA GLY A 805 34.18 54.77 -0.46
C GLY A 805 32.85 54.08 -0.31
#